data_AF-A0A9W8JFG5-F1
#
_entry.id   AF-A0A9W8JFG5-F1
#
_cell.length_a   1.000
_cell.length_b   1.000
_cell.length_c   1.000
_cell.angle_alpha   90.00
_cell.angle_beta   90.00
_cell.angle_gamma   90.00
#
_symmetry.space_group_name_H-M   'P 1'
#
loop_
_entity.id
_entity.type
_entity.pdbx_description
1 polymer ?
#
loop_
_entity_poly.entity_id
_entity_poly.type
_entity_poly.pdbx_seq_one_letter_code
_entity_poly.pdbx_strand_id
1 'polypeptide(L)'
;MESSPSGSRLFALIIGIDDYTPETGFIKLKGAVRDADSIRNWLIKDFNVPPSHIQYLRDNAATRKAIVEALEGLSTDPKIKRDDPILIYYAGHGTQARAPKQWCWDSPNIQMIVPWNFKQSDADSPDRIIHGIPDRTLSVLLSKLAKKKGNNITVILDCCHSGSGTRSDSDTRIRGGPCEGEFPANLDEDLKPADLDEDLELSRTRGAQIKPKFEHYGLRSHVLLAACAPHEFAHENGSSGAFTVALLKALNGVNTAELTYQGLMERMDKLQTQTPQCEGHYRGRFLFDRKVANMNPVLDVTSKDKKLIIVGAGAIHGISVGSKFAIWKSRSDLKADPLATVTVEVVKAHESIATLKEKVGSRSLVAQIKENPKPTLFIHVPEIIQNMNCFEDLFLETESRPPLSIAVTRDKALASIGLTYFDKYREIGFEMLKPEEQDQKIRHTIDCTAEDLYGALDHLCHYYYHRDRVSTQVIGQQDHKVPFSSKFTVDVFTLEENDEEIYVPSGPNLNIQGTGVELTIGSHNAEDMYGFRITNNTEFPVFPYLFYFDSSNFSINDKLDLEQGYLRLYVSTRHVDLSTLKKGAISEKTRGFTEKRRSIDPAMMWGAITVPVVLKRGEEPPPIRMIGIIGSRNNGKSTFLEELFKLLDGKQKLEPSFQNAFIKEYSIPLRGPDEESLILVDLPAFEDNNIDNHVSVLRAMVAYLATQHQKRCQLTSLIWCYNISKPRFTVVDGENLNLVKDISGLNALKNVTVLTTNWNKGAGLVTNVGKSGTLAAGVSPLRRYEKAESQLKPLCEGVKKFKRFGTFSDPAARKMMSGSTPVEDPLELILSLTSNEEVEFQVQREACETKKLVGTTAGTRLQGRFSAEIEKKEKDILGLDAELNDLAEHDPDRNALLEEKADAAQDILRWRVTLEDIELVNSAFTV
;
A
#
# COMPACT_ATOMS: atom_id res chain seq x y z
N MET A 1 27.09 -6.53 -44.42
CA MET A 1 27.37 -5.49 -43.41
C MET A 1 27.33 -6.21 -42.08
N GLU A 2 28.44 -6.24 -41.36
CA GLU A 2 28.48 -6.85 -40.02
C GLU A 2 27.68 -5.96 -39.06
N SER A 3 26.73 -6.55 -38.33
CA SER A 3 26.01 -5.85 -37.27
C SER A 3 26.96 -5.61 -36.09
N SER A 4 27.33 -4.35 -35.86
CA SER A 4 28.07 -3.93 -34.66
C SER A 4 27.41 -4.53 -33.40
N PRO A 5 28.16 -5.08 -32.44
CA PRO A 5 27.57 -5.60 -31.22
C PRO A 5 26.87 -4.47 -30.47
N SER A 6 25.56 -4.58 -30.29
CA SER A 6 24.76 -3.58 -29.58
C SER A 6 25.20 -3.54 -28.11
N GLY A 7 25.82 -2.43 -27.70
CA GLY A 7 26.24 -2.22 -26.32
C GLY A 7 25.06 -2.21 -25.34
N SER A 8 25.37 -2.36 -24.05
CA SER A 8 24.35 -2.49 -23.00
C SER A 8 23.38 -1.30 -22.94
N ARG A 9 22.11 -1.62 -22.66
CA ARG A 9 20.99 -0.68 -22.54
C ARG A 9 20.87 -0.04 -21.14
N LEU A 10 21.83 -0.28 -20.25
CA LEU A 10 21.92 0.46 -18.99
C LEU A 10 22.39 1.90 -19.25
N PHE A 11 21.75 2.85 -18.56
CA PHE A 11 22.14 4.25 -18.50
C PHE A 11 22.55 4.62 -17.08
N ALA A 12 23.47 5.58 -16.92
CA ALA A 12 23.95 5.95 -15.59
C ALA A 12 24.25 7.44 -15.43
N LEU A 13 24.01 7.94 -14.22
CA LEU A 13 24.53 9.20 -13.70
C LEU A 13 25.48 8.88 -12.56
N ILE A 14 26.75 9.26 -12.69
CA ILE A 14 27.79 8.97 -11.71
C ILE A 14 28.35 10.31 -11.21
N ILE A 15 28.35 10.50 -9.89
CA ILE A 15 28.75 11.73 -9.22
C ILE A 15 29.81 11.39 -8.15
N GLY A 16 30.93 12.11 -8.17
CA GLY A 16 31.98 11.99 -7.15
C GLY A 16 32.58 13.36 -6.82
N ILE A 17 32.63 13.71 -5.54
CA ILE A 17 33.09 15.05 -5.10
C ILE A 17 34.07 14.88 -3.94
N ASP A 18 35.34 15.21 -4.16
CA ASP A 18 36.38 15.29 -3.14
C ASP A 18 36.73 16.75 -2.80
N ASP A 19 36.69 17.65 -3.79
CA ASP A 19 37.27 19.01 -3.71
C ASP A 19 36.34 20.09 -3.12
N TYR A 20 35.74 19.86 -1.95
CA TYR A 20 34.92 20.87 -1.26
C TYR A 20 35.71 22.13 -0.92
N THR A 21 35.13 23.30 -1.19
CA THR A 21 35.75 24.59 -0.86
C THR A 21 35.54 24.94 0.63
N PRO A 22 36.41 25.73 1.27
CA PRO A 22 36.28 26.06 2.71
C PRO A 22 34.93 26.69 3.08
N GLU A 23 34.33 27.42 2.17
CA GLU A 23 33.05 28.13 2.32
C GLU A 23 31.86 27.16 2.47
N THR A 24 31.99 25.92 1.98
CA THR A 24 30.98 24.87 2.16
C THR A 24 30.80 24.46 3.63
N GLY A 25 31.81 24.71 4.47
CA GLY A 25 31.89 24.20 5.84
C GLY A 25 32.33 22.72 5.95
N PHE A 26 32.56 22.04 4.82
CA PHE A 26 33.03 20.65 4.79
C PHE A 26 34.54 20.56 4.54
N ILE A 27 35.14 19.46 5.01
CA ILE A 27 36.53 19.13 4.67
C ILE A 27 36.60 18.54 3.26
N LYS A 28 37.74 18.63 2.60
CA LYS A 28 37.97 17.85 1.38
C LYS A 28 37.97 16.35 1.71
N LEU A 29 37.46 15.52 0.81
CA LEU A 29 37.58 14.06 0.89
C LEU A 29 38.84 13.58 0.11
N LYS A 30 39.12 12.27 0.05
CA LYS A 30 40.23 11.70 -0.74
C LYS A 30 39.81 10.60 -1.71
N GLY A 31 38.60 10.07 -1.60
CA GLY A 31 38.17 8.83 -2.25
C GLY A 31 36.83 8.88 -2.97
N ALA A 32 36.01 9.92 -2.82
CA ALA A 32 34.70 9.98 -3.43
C ALA A 32 34.79 9.95 -4.97
N VAL A 33 35.80 10.64 -5.53
CA VAL A 33 36.05 10.67 -6.97
C VAL A 33 36.63 9.33 -7.46
N ARG A 34 37.48 8.67 -6.66
CA ARG A 34 38.04 7.35 -6.97
C ARG A 34 37.00 6.24 -6.94
N ASP A 35 36.02 6.34 -6.05
CA ASP A 35 34.89 5.41 -5.97
C ASP A 35 33.97 5.57 -7.19
N ALA A 36 33.66 6.81 -7.56
CA ALA A 36 32.91 7.14 -8.77
C ALA A 36 33.64 6.65 -10.05
N ASP A 37 34.96 6.82 -10.14
CA ASP A 37 35.80 6.21 -11.18
C ASP A 37 35.68 4.68 -11.19
N SER A 38 35.66 4.05 -10.02
CA SER A 38 35.61 2.58 -9.89
C SER A 38 34.27 2.01 -10.36
N ILE A 39 33.15 2.63 -9.99
CA ILE A 39 31.79 2.28 -10.46
C ILE A 39 31.66 2.50 -11.96
N ARG A 40 32.17 3.63 -12.49
CA ARG A 40 32.18 3.90 -13.94
C ARG A 40 32.97 2.82 -14.70
N ASN A 41 34.15 2.45 -14.20
CA ASN A 41 34.97 1.41 -14.80
C ASN A 41 34.31 0.03 -14.75
N TRP A 42 33.60 -0.30 -13.66
CA TRP A 42 32.83 -1.53 -13.52
C TRP A 42 31.70 -1.62 -14.56
N LEU A 43 30.88 -0.57 -14.73
CA LEU A 43 29.84 -0.55 -15.77
C LEU A 43 30.39 -0.77 -17.19
N ILE A 44 31.50 -0.10 -17.52
CA ILE A 44 32.09 -0.18 -18.86
C ILE A 44 32.70 -1.58 -19.11
N LYS A 45 33.42 -2.14 -18.13
CA LYS A 45 34.18 -3.40 -18.30
C LYS A 45 33.33 -4.65 -18.14
N ASP A 46 32.44 -4.66 -17.15
CA ASP A 46 31.72 -5.86 -16.74
C ASP A 46 30.35 -5.92 -17.42
N PHE A 47 29.69 -4.78 -17.64
CA PHE A 47 28.37 -4.72 -18.28
C PHE A 47 28.40 -4.23 -19.74
N ASN A 48 29.57 -3.95 -20.31
CA ASN A 48 29.73 -3.38 -21.67
C ASN A 48 28.84 -2.14 -21.91
N VAL A 49 28.71 -1.26 -20.90
CA VAL A 49 27.92 -0.03 -21.00
C VAL A 49 28.66 0.98 -21.89
N PRO A 50 28.02 1.49 -22.97
CA PRO A 50 28.62 2.52 -23.80
C PRO A 50 28.97 3.77 -22.96
N PRO A 51 30.17 4.36 -23.10
CA PRO A 51 30.51 5.58 -22.37
C PRO A 51 29.53 6.75 -22.63
N SER A 52 28.86 6.75 -23.78
CA SER A 52 27.80 7.70 -24.15
C SER A 52 26.47 7.50 -23.42
N HIS A 53 26.31 6.43 -22.63
CA HIS A 53 25.17 6.20 -21.74
C HIS A 53 25.48 6.60 -20.28
N ILE A 54 26.71 7.07 -20.00
CA ILE A 54 27.16 7.42 -18.65
C ILE A 54 27.43 8.92 -18.57
N GLN A 55 26.52 9.67 -17.94
CA GLN A 55 26.78 11.04 -17.53
C GLN A 55 27.65 11.02 -16.25
N TYR A 56 28.75 11.77 -16.26
CA TYR A 56 29.77 11.68 -15.22
C TYR A 56 30.18 13.07 -14.73
N LEU A 57 29.90 13.36 -13.46
CA LEU A 57 30.15 14.65 -12.80
C LEU A 57 31.21 14.45 -11.71
N ARG A 58 32.32 15.19 -11.78
CA ARG A 58 33.41 15.20 -10.79
C ARG A 58 33.60 16.59 -10.22
N ASP A 59 33.81 16.70 -8.91
CA ASP A 59 34.25 17.92 -8.24
C ASP A 59 33.50 19.17 -8.76
N ASN A 60 34.20 20.13 -9.37
CA ASN A 60 33.62 21.38 -9.87
C ASN A 60 32.56 21.24 -10.98
N ALA A 61 32.46 20.08 -11.65
CA ALA A 61 31.37 19.78 -12.57
C ALA A 61 30.09 19.31 -11.84
N ALA A 62 30.19 18.85 -10.60
CA ALA A 62 29.07 18.38 -9.77
C ALA A 62 28.40 19.54 -9.00
N THR A 63 28.02 20.58 -9.74
CA THR A 63 27.22 21.70 -9.19
C THR A 63 25.78 21.27 -8.92
N ARG A 64 25.06 22.00 -8.05
CA ARG A 64 23.64 21.75 -7.78
C ARG A 64 22.81 21.66 -9.07
N LYS A 65 23.00 22.65 -9.94
CA LYS A 65 22.32 22.80 -11.24
C LYS A 65 22.61 21.59 -12.15
N ALA A 66 23.88 21.24 -12.34
CA ALA A 66 24.28 20.10 -13.19
C ALA A 66 23.75 18.75 -12.68
N ILE A 67 23.65 18.54 -11.36
CA ILE A 67 23.09 17.30 -10.79
C ILE A 67 21.57 17.22 -11.03
N VAL A 68 20.84 18.32 -10.83
CA VAL A 68 19.38 18.37 -11.07
C VAL A 68 19.08 18.21 -12.57
N GLU A 69 19.76 18.96 -13.43
CA GLU A 69 19.63 18.86 -14.90
C GLU A 69 19.95 17.44 -15.41
N ALA A 70 20.92 16.75 -14.82
CA ALA A 70 21.24 15.37 -15.16
C ALA A 70 20.10 14.39 -14.79
N LEU A 71 19.50 14.55 -13.61
CA LEU A 71 18.37 13.73 -13.16
C LEU A 71 17.12 13.95 -14.02
N GLU A 72 16.82 15.20 -14.39
CA GLU A 72 15.73 15.51 -15.31
C GLU A 72 16.03 15.05 -16.76
N GLY A 73 17.30 15.12 -17.17
CA GLY A 73 17.82 14.60 -18.43
C GLY A 73 17.55 13.11 -18.62
N LEU A 74 17.78 12.29 -17.59
CA LEU A 74 17.41 10.85 -17.62
C LEU A 74 15.91 10.64 -17.88
N SER A 75 15.05 11.55 -17.41
CA SER A 75 13.60 11.45 -17.61
C SER A 75 13.14 11.87 -19.02
N THR A 76 13.98 12.62 -19.75
CA THR A 76 13.66 13.22 -21.05
C THR A 76 14.45 12.63 -22.22
N ASP A 77 15.60 11.99 -22.00
CA ASP A 77 16.43 11.40 -23.08
C ASP A 77 15.62 10.36 -23.88
N PRO A 78 15.39 10.57 -25.20
CA PRO A 78 14.65 9.63 -26.04
C PRO A 78 15.38 8.30 -26.27
N LYS A 79 16.69 8.21 -25.98
CA LYS A 79 17.45 6.96 -26.06
C LYS A 79 17.06 5.96 -24.98
N ILE A 80 16.54 6.44 -23.84
CA ILE A 80 16.12 5.62 -22.70
C ILE A 80 14.66 5.20 -22.93
N LYS A 81 14.42 3.91 -23.13
CA LYS A 81 13.08 3.32 -23.25
C LYS A 81 12.51 3.02 -21.86
N ARG A 82 11.21 2.73 -21.81
CA ARG A 82 10.54 2.32 -20.56
C ARG A 82 11.15 1.01 -20.05
N ASP A 83 11.40 0.97 -18.76
CA ASP A 83 12.02 -0.10 -17.98
C ASP A 83 13.46 -0.50 -18.41
N ASP A 84 14.17 0.35 -19.18
CA ASP A 84 15.63 0.22 -19.30
C ASP A 84 16.29 0.42 -17.92
N PRO A 85 17.39 -0.26 -17.60
CA PRO A 85 18.09 -0.05 -16.34
C PRO A 85 18.71 1.33 -16.22
N ILE A 86 18.48 2.00 -15.08
CA ILE A 86 19.10 3.28 -14.75
C ILE A 86 19.87 3.14 -13.44
N LEU A 87 21.14 3.56 -13.42
CA LEU A 87 21.98 3.62 -12.21
C LEU A 87 22.37 5.07 -11.88
N ILE A 88 21.97 5.55 -10.72
CA ILE A 88 22.42 6.82 -10.15
C ILE A 88 23.38 6.50 -9.00
N TYR A 89 24.62 6.97 -9.09
CA TYR A 89 25.65 6.78 -8.08
C TYR A 89 26.16 8.14 -7.58
N TYR A 90 26.23 8.31 -6.27
CA TYR A 90 26.78 9.49 -5.60
C TYR A 90 27.77 9.09 -4.52
N ALA A 91 28.95 9.70 -4.55
CA ALA A 91 29.91 9.73 -3.44
C ALA A 91 30.31 11.19 -3.14
N GLY A 92 30.31 11.54 -1.86
CA GLY A 92 30.56 12.90 -1.39
C GLY A 92 30.06 13.10 0.03
N HIS A 93 29.98 14.33 0.50
CA HIS A 93 29.34 14.63 1.78
C HIS A 93 27.82 14.52 1.68
N GLY A 94 27.22 13.92 2.70
CA GLY A 94 25.82 14.13 3.05
C GLY A 94 25.71 15.14 4.20
N THR A 95 24.55 15.72 4.36
CA THR A 95 24.27 16.60 5.50
C THR A 95 22.82 16.44 5.95
N GLN A 96 22.52 17.05 7.10
CA GLN A 96 21.18 17.17 7.64
C GLN A 96 21.01 18.57 8.21
N ALA A 97 19.82 19.15 8.06
CA ALA A 97 19.45 20.44 8.63
C ALA A 97 17.96 20.46 9.05
N ARG A 98 17.52 21.50 9.75
CA ARG A 98 16.12 21.61 10.18
C ARG A 98 15.18 21.84 8.98
N ALA A 99 14.06 21.14 8.96
CA ALA A 99 13.01 21.38 7.99
C ALA A 99 12.31 22.73 8.27
N PRO A 100 11.96 23.53 7.24
CA PRO A 100 11.03 24.66 7.36
C PRO A 100 9.71 24.25 8.02
N LYS A 101 9.15 25.12 8.87
CA LYS A 101 7.89 24.84 9.61
C LYS A 101 6.69 24.63 8.68
N GLN A 102 6.76 25.14 7.46
CA GLN A 102 5.75 25.03 6.41
C GLN A 102 5.73 23.65 5.76
N TRP A 103 6.73 22.80 6.01
CA TRP A 103 6.78 21.44 5.49
C TRP A 103 6.21 20.46 6.53
N CYS A 104 5.20 19.67 6.15
CA CYS A 104 4.57 18.64 7.00
C CYS A 104 5.44 17.37 7.14
N TRP A 105 6.30 17.27 8.17
CA TRP A 105 7.27 16.18 8.34
C TRP A 105 7.25 15.55 9.75
N ASP A 106 7.37 14.22 9.84
CA ASP A 106 7.47 13.46 11.10
C ASP A 106 8.80 13.69 11.86
N SER A 107 9.82 14.23 11.18
CA SER A 107 11.16 14.50 11.71
C SER A 107 11.46 16.00 11.65
N PRO A 108 12.06 16.61 12.68
CA PRO A 108 12.43 18.02 12.67
C PRO A 108 13.57 18.34 11.68
N ASN A 109 14.23 17.32 11.13
CA ASN A 109 15.44 17.45 10.33
C ASN A 109 15.34 16.69 8.99
N ILE A 110 15.68 17.35 7.88
CA ILE A 110 15.71 16.80 6.52
C ILE A 110 17.15 16.44 6.07
N GLN A 111 17.30 15.34 5.32
CA GLN A 111 18.59 14.86 4.82
C GLN A 111 18.87 15.39 3.40
N MET A 112 20.14 15.70 3.10
CA MET A 112 20.55 16.28 1.81
C MET A 112 21.89 15.70 1.34
N ILE A 113 22.09 15.63 0.02
CA ILE A 113 23.43 15.52 -0.59
C ILE A 113 24.03 16.91 -0.83
N VAL A 114 25.35 17.03 -0.73
CA VAL A 114 26.09 18.30 -0.78
C VAL A 114 26.74 18.48 -2.17
N PRO A 115 26.23 19.38 -3.04
CA PRO A 115 26.89 19.70 -4.31
C PRO A 115 28.20 20.46 -4.07
N TRP A 116 29.09 20.48 -5.07
CA TRP A 116 30.41 21.12 -4.95
C TRP A 116 30.33 22.62 -4.61
N ASN A 117 29.35 23.32 -5.18
CA ASN A 117 29.12 24.75 -4.96
C ASN A 117 28.15 25.07 -3.79
N PHE A 118 27.99 24.14 -2.84
CA PHE A 118 27.19 24.38 -1.64
C PHE A 118 27.66 25.62 -0.85
N LYS A 119 26.72 26.43 -0.34
CA LYS A 119 26.95 27.70 0.36
C LYS A 119 27.66 28.82 -0.43
N GLN A 120 27.95 28.62 -1.72
CA GLN A 120 28.40 29.70 -2.59
C GLN A 120 27.20 30.55 -3.05
N SER A 121 27.45 31.80 -3.47
CA SER A 121 26.43 32.63 -4.15
C SER A 121 26.06 32.01 -5.50
N ASP A 122 24.78 32.09 -5.86
CA ASP A 122 24.32 31.68 -7.19
C ASP A 122 24.82 32.66 -8.27
N ALA A 123 25.40 32.12 -9.34
CA ALA A 123 25.87 32.91 -10.47
C ALA A 123 24.72 33.58 -11.23
N ASP A 124 23.55 32.94 -11.26
CA ASP A 124 22.33 33.47 -11.89
C ASP A 124 21.55 34.41 -10.93
N SER A 125 21.92 34.49 -9.64
CA SER A 125 21.27 35.33 -8.62
C SER A 125 22.19 35.53 -7.40
N PRO A 126 23.12 36.51 -7.41
CA PRO A 126 24.18 36.63 -6.39
C PRO A 126 23.72 36.75 -4.92
N ASP A 127 22.51 37.26 -4.71
CA ASP A 127 21.86 37.40 -3.39
C ASP A 127 21.30 36.06 -2.84
N ARG A 128 21.27 34.99 -3.66
CA ARG A 128 20.84 33.64 -3.26
C ARG A 128 22.05 32.76 -2.97
N ILE A 129 21.91 31.95 -1.93
CA ILE A 129 22.91 30.96 -1.52
C ILE A 129 22.51 29.58 -2.07
N ILE A 130 23.48 28.84 -2.59
CA ILE A 130 23.23 27.50 -3.15
C ILE A 130 23.07 26.48 -2.02
N HIS A 131 21.86 25.93 -1.89
CA HIS A 131 21.52 24.88 -0.92
C HIS A 131 21.93 23.47 -1.40
N GLY A 132 21.85 22.51 -0.50
CA GLY A 132 21.96 21.08 -0.84
C GLY A 132 20.83 20.61 -1.76
N ILE A 133 20.84 19.32 -2.08
CA ILE A 133 19.70 18.66 -2.74
C ILE A 133 19.06 17.74 -1.70
N PRO A 134 17.87 18.09 -1.17
CA PRO A 134 17.17 17.28 -0.19
C PRO A 134 16.66 15.93 -0.72
N ASP A 135 16.45 15.01 0.21
CA ASP A 135 15.76 13.74 -0.02
C ASP A 135 14.37 13.94 -0.66
N ARG A 136 13.61 14.98 -0.27
CA ARG A 136 12.36 15.41 -0.95
C ARG A 136 12.58 15.68 -2.43
N THR A 137 13.57 16.52 -2.76
CA THR A 137 13.87 16.92 -4.15
C THR A 137 14.33 15.72 -4.97
N LEU A 138 15.20 14.87 -4.41
CA LEU A 138 15.57 13.60 -5.04
C LEU A 138 14.35 12.70 -5.24
N SER A 139 13.46 12.58 -4.25
CA SER A 139 12.23 11.76 -4.33
C SER A 139 11.30 12.23 -5.45
N VAL A 140 11.09 13.55 -5.60
CA VAL A 140 10.30 14.14 -6.70
C VAL A 140 10.95 13.85 -8.06
N LEU A 141 12.27 14.07 -8.21
CA LEU A 141 13.00 13.81 -9.45
C LEU A 141 13.00 12.32 -9.84
N LEU A 142 13.21 11.43 -8.87
CA LEU A 142 13.18 9.98 -9.06
C LEU A 142 11.76 9.48 -9.38
N SER A 143 10.73 10.12 -8.83
CA SER A 143 9.32 9.79 -9.13
C SER A 143 8.89 10.28 -10.53
N LYS A 144 9.30 11.49 -10.94
CA LYS A 144 9.20 11.95 -12.35
C LYS A 144 9.88 10.96 -13.30
N LEU A 145 11.09 10.52 -12.96
CA LEU A 145 11.87 9.56 -13.74
C LEU A 145 11.13 8.21 -13.83
N ALA A 146 10.61 7.69 -12.72
CA ALA A 146 9.86 6.43 -12.70
C ALA A 146 8.52 6.50 -13.45
N LYS A 147 7.75 7.60 -13.35
CA LYS A 147 6.49 7.82 -14.09
C LYS A 147 6.74 7.71 -15.61
N LYS A 148 7.81 8.35 -16.11
CA LYS A 148 8.18 8.35 -17.54
C LYS A 148 8.90 7.06 -18.00
N LYS A 149 9.94 6.63 -17.29
CA LYS A 149 10.90 5.59 -17.72
C LYS A 149 10.74 4.25 -17.01
N GLY A 150 9.79 4.08 -16.09
CA GLY A 150 9.63 2.86 -15.32
C GLY A 150 10.56 2.76 -14.11
N ASN A 151 10.33 1.77 -13.25
CA ASN A 151 10.95 1.68 -11.91
C ASN A 151 12.22 0.83 -11.84
N ASN A 152 12.90 0.59 -12.97
CA ASN A 152 14.18 -0.12 -13.03
C ASN A 152 15.37 0.81 -12.68
N ILE A 153 15.19 1.60 -11.61
CA ILE A 153 16.10 2.65 -11.17
C ILE A 153 16.82 2.17 -9.92
N THR A 154 18.14 2.24 -9.94
CA THR A 154 19.01 1.98 -8.79
C THR A 154 19.65 3.29 -8.36
N VAL A 155 19.57 3.63 -7.07
CA VAL A 155 20.27 4.76 -6.46
C VAL A 155 21.29 4.20 -5.47
N ILE A 156 22.54 4.67 -5.54
CA ILE A 156 23.63 4.26 -4.64
C ILE A 156 24.23 5.52 -4.02
N LEU A 157 24.14 5.64 -2.70
CA LEU A 157 24.62 6.79 -1.92
C LEU A 157 25.76 6.37 -0.97
N ASP A 158 26.99 6.73 -1.31
CA ASP A 158 28.17 6.56 -0.44
C ASP A 158 28.46 7.86 0.32
N CYS A 159 27.53 8.21 1.22
CA CYS A 159 27.56 9.39 2.09
C CYS A 159 26.77 9.13 3.40
N CYS A 160 26.89 10.02 4.39
CA CYS A 160 26.11 9.98 5.63
C CYS A 160 25.54 11.35 6.02
N HIS A 161 24.46 11.37 6.80
CA HIS A 161 23.71 12.60 7.10
C HIS A 161 23.85 13.07 8.56
N SER A 162 24.19 12.18 9.49
CA SER A 162 24.11 12.43 10.93
C SER A 162 25.48 12.49 11.59
N GLY A 163 25.86 13.66 12.13
CA GLY A 163 26.86 13.76 13.19
C GLY A 163 28.09 14.66 12.91
N SER A 164 28.65 15.19 14.01
CA SER A 164 29.60 16.32 14.03
C SER A 164 30.94 16.07 13.33
N GLY A 165 31.45 17.10 12.64
CA GLY A 165 32.81 17.14 12.09
C GLY A 165 33.88 17.33 13.17
N THR A 166 34.00 16.39 14.12
CA THR A 166 35.08 16.39 15.10
C THR A 166 36.40 16.03 14.43
N ARG A 167 37.37 16.94 14.52
CA ARG A 167 38.75 16.74 14.07
C ARG A 167 39.40 15.57 14.82
N SER A 168 39.57 14.43 14.16
CA SER A 168 40.51 13.39 14.57
C SER A 168 41.67 13.30 13.59
N ASP A 169 42.88 13.14 14.12
CA ASP A 169 44.15 13.10 13.37
C ASP A 169 44.40 11.70 12.75
N SER A 170 43.31 11.05 12.29
CA SER A 170 43.27 9.68 11.80
C SER A 170 43.05 9.64 10.29
N ASP A 171 43.59 8.63 9.60
CA ASP A 171 43.47 8.47 8.14
C ASP A 171 42.07 8.00 7.67
N THR A 172 41.07 8.15 8.55
CA THR A 172 39.65 7.84 8.37
C THR A 172 38.85 9.15 8.26
N ARG A 173 38.33 9.45 7.07
CA ARG A 173 37.44 10.62 6.86
C ARG A 173 35.97 10.20 6.94
N ILE A 174 35.11 11.13 7.37
CA ILE A 174 33.66 10.93 7.47
C ILE A 174 32.99 11.67 6.31
N ARG A 175 32.09 11.00 5.59
CA ARG A 175 31.36 11.54 4.43
C ARG A 175 30.06 12.26 4.81
N GLY A 176 30.12 13.09 5.86
CA GLY A 176 29.01 13.95 6.23
C GLY A 176 29.27 14.87 7.43
N GLY A 177 28.29 15.70 7.75
CA GLY A 177 28.31 16.66 8.85
C GLY A 177 27.01 17.48 8.95
N PRO A 178 26.65 18.01 10.12
CA PRO A 178 25.45 18.84 10.29
C PRO A 178 25.60 20.19 9.57
N CYS A 179 24.50 20.73 9.05
CA CYS A 179 24.47 22.09 8.52
C CYS A 179 23.60 23.00 9.38
N GLU A 180 24.20 24.05 9.94
CA GLU A 180 23.47 25.17 10.51
C GLU A 180 23.00 26.12 9.39
N GLY A 181 21.73 26.54 9.46
CA GLY A 181 21.06 27.45 8.52
C GLY A 181 19.54 27.22 8.48
N GLU A 182 18.79 28.25 8.13
CA GLU A 182 17.36 28.13 7.75
C GLU A 182 17.24 27.95 6.23
N PHE A 183 16.20 27.25 5.79
CA PHE A 183 15.96 26.94 4.37
C PHE A 183 14.74 27.71 3.88
N PRO A 184 14.76 28.26 2.64
CA PRO A 184 13.58 28.89 2.08
C PRO A 184 12.47 27.84 1.93
N ALA A 185 11.28 28.17 2.43
CA ALA A 185 10.13 27.24 2.43
C ALA A 185 9.73 26.82 1.01
N ASN A 186 10.01 27.66 0.02
CA ASN A 186 9.73 27.44 -1.40
C ASN A 186 10.90 26.81 -2.20
N LEU A 187 11.89 26.22 -1.53
CA LEU A 187 13.00 25.53 -2.20
C LEU A 187 12.46 24.38 -3.09
N ASP A 188 12.81 24.42 -4.37
CA ASP A 188 12.45 23.41 -5.39
C ASP A 188 10.92 23.23 -5.61
N GLU A 189 10.08 24.21 -5.27
CA GLU A 189 8.63 24.15 -5.54
C GLU A 189 8.31 24.11 -7.04
N ASP A 190 9.13 24.75 -7.87
CA ASP A 190 9.06 24.71 -9.33
C ASP A 190 9.33 23.31 -9.92
N LEU A 191 10.01 22.43 -9.16
CA LEU A 191 10.22 21.05 -9.56
C LEU A 191 9.00 20.15 -9.26
N LYS A 192 7.95 20.64 -8.59
CA LYS A 192 6.70 19.90 -8.36
C LYS A 192 5.73 20.06 -9.56
N PRO A 193 5.43 19.02 -10.34
CA PRO A 193 4.30 19.05 -11.28
C PRO A 193 2.96 19.15 -10.54
N ALA A 194 1.95 19.74 -11.22
CA ALA A 194 0.61 19.97 -10.69
C ALA A 194 -0.18 18.66 -10.44
N ASP A 195 0.18 17.58 -11.13
CA ASP A 195 -0.42 16.24 -11.09
C ASP A 195 0.44 15.23 -10.30
N LEU A 196 0.91 15.65 -9.12
CA LEU A 196 1.49 14.80 -8.08
C LEU A 196 0.47 14.54 -6.98
N ASP A 197 0.27 13.27 -6.63
CA ASP A 197 -0.58 12.87 -5.50
C ASP A 197 -0.08 13.50 -4.18
N GLU A 198 -0.98 14.04 -3.34
CA GLU A 198 -0.64 14.59 -2.01
C GLU A 198 0.13 13.58 -1.14
N ASP A 199 -0.09 12.28 -1.34
CA ASP A 199 0.61 11.19 -0.63
C ASP A 199 2.14 11.18 -0.88
N LEU A 200 2.65 11.87 -1.92
CA LEU A 200 4.08 12.06 -2.15
C LEU A 200 4.67 13.25 -1.38
N GLU A 201 3.86 14.15 -0.82
CA GLU A 201 4.31 15.12 0.19
C GLU A 201 4.72 14.40 1.49
N LEU A 202 4.09 13.25 1.80
CA LEU A 202 4.40 12.36 2.92
C LEU A 202 5.66 11.49 2.69
N SER A 203 6.68 12.02 2.00
CA SER A 203 7.98 11.37 1.81
C SER A 203 8.80 11.39 3.11
N ARG A 204 8.30 10.70 4.14
CA ARG A 204 8.84 10.62 5.50
C ARG A 204 10.30 10.18 5.51
N THR A 205 11.11 10.84 6.33
CA THR A 205 12.55 10.56 6.48
C THR A 205 12.84 9.10 6.83
N ARG A 206 14.00 8.62 6.37
CA ARG A 206 14.70 7.47 6.94
C ARG A 206 14.74 7.52 8.47
N GLY A 207 13.96 6.65 9.12
CA GLY A 207 13.98 6.47 10.58
C GLY A 207 12.78 7.00 11.37
N ALA A 208 11.68 7.44 10.73
CA ALA A 208 10.42 7.64 11.45
C ALA A 208 9.86 6.30 11.98
N GLN A 209 9.19 6.30 13.14
CA GLN A 209 8.42 5.12 13.59
C GLN A 209 7.18 4.96 12.70
N ILE A 210 7.18 3.94 11.84
CA ILE A 210 6.11 3.70 10.88
C ILE A 210 5.24 2.53 11.34
N LYS A 211 3.90 2.71 11.35
CA LYS A 211 2.96 1.59 11.46
C LYS A 211 3.15 0.65 10.25
N PRO A 212 3.18 -0.69 10.40
CA PRO A 212 3.65 -1.63 9.37
C PRO A 212 3.08 -1.50 7.95
N LYS A 213 1.88 -0.92 7.78
CA LYS A 213 1.22 -0.73 6.48
C LYS A 213 1.83 0.37 5.59
N PHE A 214 2.62 1.31 6.11
CA PHE A 214 3.07 2.51 5.35
C PHE A 214 4.57 2.54 5.00
N GLU A 215 5.31 1.48 5.33
CA GLU A 215 6.77 1.54 5.47
C GLU A 215 7.56 1.79 4.16
N HIS A 216 6.96 1.67 2.96
CA HIS A 216 7.68 1.74 1.66
C HIS A 216 7.04 2.61 0.56
N TYR A 217 6.09 3.51 0.86
CA TYR A 217 5.37 4.27 -0.19
C TYR A 217 6.30 5.16 -1.04
N GLY A 218 7.13 6.00 -0.42
CA GLY A 218 8.07 6.90 -1.13
C GLY A 218 9.23 6.20 -1.87
N LEU A 219 9.37 4.88 -1.74
CA LEU A 219 10.44 4.09 -2.36
C LEU A 219 9.87 3.05 -3.36
N ARG A 220 8.73 3.36 -3.97
CA ARG A 220 8.16 2.65 -5.13
C ARG A 220 8.83 3.02 -6.45
N SER A 221 9.54 4.15 -6.53
CA SER A 221 10.20 4.62 -7.76
C SER A 221 11.52 3.92 -8.07
N HIS A 222 12.28 3.49 -7.05
CA HIS A 222 13.65 2.99 -7.20
C HIS A 222 14.05 1.99 -6.09
N VAL A 223 15.24 1.36 -6.24
CA VAL A 223 15.95 0.67 -5.15
C VAL A 223 17.07 1.57 -4.66
N LEU A 224 17.18 1.77 -3.35
CA LEU A 224 18.22 2.58 -2.72
C LEU A 224 19.24 1.69 -1.99
N LEU A 225 20.51 1.77 -2.35
CA LEU A 225 21.64 1.25 -1.59
C LEU A 225 22.37 2.42 -0.91
N ALA A 226 22.60 2.37 0.40
CA ALA A 226 23.34 3.42 1.10
C ALA A 226 24.44 2.87 2.01
N ALA A 227 25.49 3.66 2.21
CA ALA A 227 26.68 3.25 2.94
C ALA A 227 26.49 2.96 4.45
N CYS A 228 25.51 3.56 5.11
CA CYS A 228 25.29 3.44 6.55
C CYS A 228 23.80 3.60 6.93
N ALA A 229 23.46 3.24 8.17
CA ALA A 229 22.16 3.51 8.79
C ALA A 229 21.99 5.01 9.14
N PRO A 230 20.76 5.48 9.45
CA PRO A 230 20.48 6.92 9.65
C PRO A 230 21.22 7.57 10.84
N HIS A 231 21.72 6.78 11.78
CA HIS A 231 22.45 7.22 12.98
C HIS A 231 23.94 6.84 12.96
N GLU A 232 24.45 6.40 11.81
CA GLU A 232 25.83 5.98 11.60
C GLU A 232 26.56 6.90 10.60
N PHE A 233 27.87 6.68 10.46
CA PHE A 233 28.75 7.45 9.59
C PHE A 233 29.24 6.61 8.41
N ALA A 234 29.37 7.22 7.24
CA ALA A 234 30.01 6.61 6.08
C ALA A 234 31.48 7.05 6.06
N HIS A 235 32.40 6.07 6.03
CA HIS A 235 33.83 6.30 6.20
C HIS A 235 34.63 6.12 4.92
N GLU A 236 35.66 6.94 4.73
CA GLU A 236 36.77 6.67 3.81
C GLU A 236 37.86 5.88 4.54
N ASN A 237 38.25 4.75 3.97
CA ASN A 237 39.41 3.97 4.39
C ASN A 237 40.59 4.28 3.45
N GLY A 238 41.43 5.24 3.85
CA GLY A 238 42.61 5.69 3.10
C GLY A 238 42.27 6.48 1.84
N SER A 239 41.90 5.78 0.77
CA SER A 239 41.67 6.39 -0.56
C SER A 239 40.33 6.04 -1.21
N SER A 240 39.45 5.30 -0.54
CA SER A 240 38.13 4.93 -1.04
C SER A 240 37.12 4.78 0.10
N GLY A 241 35.84 4.91 -0.22
CA GLY A 241 34.73 4.67 0.70
C GLY A 241 34.67 3.19 1.09
N ALA A 242 34.52 2.93 2.39
CA ALA A 242 34.44 1.57 2.93
C ALA A 242 33.27 0.78 2.30
N PHE A 243 32.15 1.47 2.02
CA PHE A 243 31.00 0.89 1.34
C PHE A 243 31.30 0.54 -0.12
N THR A 244 31.76 1.49 -0.95
CA THR A 244 32.00 1.19 -2.38
C THR A 244 33.05 0.09 -2.59
N VAL A 245 34.09 0.02 -1.74
CA VAL A 245 35.07 -1.09 -1.79
C VAL A 245 34.40 -2.43 -1.48
N ALA A 246 33.59 -2.51 -0.43
CA ALA A 246 32.90 -3.74 -0.05
C ALA A 246 31.82 -4.15 -1.07
N LEU A 247 31.12 -3.17 -1.65
CA LEU A 247 30.11 -3.35 -2.71
C LEU A 247 30.74 -3.94 -3.99
N LEU A 248 31.83 -3.34 -4.49
CA LEU A 248 32.55 -3.85 -5.66
C LEU A 248 33.17 -5.23 -5.40
N LYS A 249 33.67 -5.48 -4.19
CA LYS A 249 34.16 -6.81 -3.78
C LYS A 249 33.03 -7.85 -3.75
N ALA A 250 31.82 -7.47 -3.32
CA ALA A 250 30.65 -8.34 -3.32
C ALA A 250 30.19 -8.66 -4.75
N LEU A 251 30.23 -7.69 -5.67
CA LEU A 251 29.90 -7.87 -7.09
C LEU A 251 30.92 -8.75 -7.85
N ASN A 252 32.18 -8.77 -7.40
CA ASN A 252 33.26 -9.48 -8.09
C ASN A 252 33.02 -11.00 -8.18
N GLY A 253 33.16 -11.53 -9.39
CA GLY A 253 33.04 -12.96 -9.70
C GLY A 253 31.63 -13.55 -9.58
N VAL A 254 30.58 -12.72 -9.50
CA VAL A 254 29.16 -13.14 -9.43
C VAL A 254 28.47 -12.85 -10.74
N ASN A 255 27.55 -13.72 -11.16
CA ASN A 255 26.57 -13.39 -12.19
C ASN A 255 25.50 -12.44 -11.63
N THR A 256 25.46 -11.21 -12.12
CA THR A 256 24.52 -10.19 -11.63
C THR A 256 23.06 -10.42 -12.04
N ALA A 257 22.77 -11.21 -13.08
CA ALA A 257 21.39 -11.63 -13.38
C ALA A 257 20.82 -12.65 -12.38
N GLU A 258 21.69 -13.30 -11.60
CA GLU A 258 21.30 -14.23 -10.53
C GLU A 258 21.39 -13.59 -9.14
N LEU A 259 21.86 -12.34 -9.04
CA LEU A 259 22.01 -11.61 -7.78
C LEU A 259 20.83 -10.64 -7.60
N THR A 260 20.18 -10.67 -6.43
CA THR A 260 19.20 -9.66 -6.03
C THR A 260 19.87 -8.49 -5.31
N TYR A 261 19.23 -7.31 -5.26
CA TYR A 261 19.78 -6.18 -4.50
C TYR A 261 19.98 -6.54 -3.02
N GLN A 262 19.08 -7.32 -2.41
CA GLN A 262 19.26 -7.84 -1.06
C GLN A 262 20.40 -8.88 -0.98
N GLY A 263 20.46 -9.84 -1.91
CA GLY A 263 21.52 -10.85 -1.96
C GLY A 263 22.93 -10.26 -2.16
N LEU A 264 23.03 -9.12 -2.84
CA LEU A 264 24.26 -8.32 -2.92
C LEU A 264 24.70 -7.81 -1.55
N MET A 265 23.77 -7.29 -0.73
CA MET A 265 24.09 -6.84 0.63
C MET A 265 24.50 -8.00 1.55
N GLU A 266 23.80 -9.13 1.46
CA GLU A 266 24.10 -10.33 2.26
C GLU A 266 25.45 -11.00 1.89
N ARG A 267 25.98 -10.67 0.72
CA ARG A 267 27.30 -11.10 0.23
C ARG A 267 28.41 -10.12 0.62
N MET A 268 28.08 -8.87 0.91
CA MET A 268 29.05 -7.85 1.28
C MET A 268 29.72 -8.18 2.63
N ASP A 269 31.01 -7.87 2.74
CA ASP A 269 31.72 -8.01 4.01
C ASP A 269 31.08 -7.12 5.07
N LYS A 270 30.97 -7.63 6.31
CA LYS A 270 30.51 -6.81 7.44
C LYS A 270 31.52 -5.70 7.71
N LEU A 271 31.10 -4.46 7.48
CA LEU A 271 31.83 -3.26 7.86
C LEU A 271 31.65 -3.03 9.38
N GLN A 272 32.73 -2.69 10.08
CA GLN A 272 32.74 -2.59 11.55
C GLN A 272 32.18 -1.26 12.07
N THR A 273 32.26 -0.20 11.26
CA THR A 273 31.93 1.18 11.65
C THR A 273 30.65 1.72 11.03
N GLN A 274 30.02 0.93 10.14
CA GLN A 274 28.84 1.33 9.38
C GLN A 274 28.05 0.10 8.91
N THR A 275 26.74 0.23 8.85
CA THR A 275 25.80 -0.82 8.45
C THR A 275 25.09 -0.40 7.15
N PRO A 276 25.58 -0.83 5.97
CA PRO A 276 24.96 -0.48 4.70
C PRO A 276 23.49 -0.93 4.59
N GLN A 277 22.65 -0.09 4.00
CA GLN A 277 21.20 -0.28 3.91
C GLN A 277 20.75 -0.56 2.48
N CYS A 278 19.71 -1.38 2.32
CA CYS A 278 19.08 -1.68 1.03
C CYS A 278 17.55 -1.57 1.14
N GLU A 279 17.04 -0.50 0.57
CA GLU A 279 15.71 0.02 0.80
C GLU A 279 14.89 0.08 -0.50
N GLY A 280 13.57 0.18 -0.32
CA GLY A 280 12.60 0.30 -1.39
C GLY A 280 11.80 -0.95 -1.71
N HIS A 281 10.77 -0.74 -2.52
CA HIS A 281 9.73 -1.73 -2.83
C HIS A 281 10.22 -2.82 -3.83
N TYR A 282 11.38 -2.60 -4.45
CA TYR A 282 12.00 -3.53 -5.41
C TYR A 282 13.31 -4.15 -4.89
N ARG A 283 13.64 -4.03 -3.59
CA ARG A 283 14.91 -4.52 -3.04
C ARG A 283 15.14 -6.04 -3.08
N GLY A 284 14.08 -6.83 -3.33
CA GLY A 284 14.16 -8.26 -3.63
C GLY A 284 14.31 -8.61 -5.12
N ARG A 285 14.26 -7.62 -6.02
CA ARG A 285 14.45 -7.78 -7.48
C ARG A 285 15.89 -8.20 -7.77
N PHE A 286 16.08 -8.90 -8.88
CA PHE A 286 17.41 -9.10 -9.48
C PHE A 286 18.02 -7.76 -9.91
N LEU A 287 19.35 -7.64 -9.86
CA LEU A 287 20.04 -6.43 -10.30
C LEU A 287 19.60 -6.08 -11.73
N PHE A 288 19.19 -4.83 -11.90
CA PHE A 288 18.74 -4.27 -13.18
C PHE A 288 17.59 -5.04 -13.86
N ASP A 289 16.80 -5.76 -13.06
CA ASP A 289 15.69 -6.62 -13.51
C ASP A 289 16.15 -7.71 -14.51
N ARG A 290 17.40 -8.16 -14.39
CA ARG A 290 18.10 -9.07 -15.33
C ARG A 290 18.28 -8.57 -16.76
N LYS A 291 17.80 -7.37 -17.11
CA LYS A 291 17.88 -6.82 -18.47
C LYS A 291 19.32 -6.54 -18.91
N VAL A 292 20.23 -6.41 -17.96
CA VAL A 292 21.67 -6.42 -18.19
C VAL A 292 22.33 -7.33 -17.15
N ALA A 293 23.36 -8.06 -17.58
CA ALA A 293 24.13 -8.99 -16.76
C ALA A 293 25.61 -8.77 -17.05
N ASN A 294 26.48 -8.98 -16.05
CA ASN A 294 27.92 -8.98 -16.28
C ASN A 294 28.43 -10.29 -16.91
N MET A 295 27.68 -11.38 -16.73
CA MET A 295 27.88 -12.67 -17.40
C MET A 295 26.51 -13.35 -17.58
N ASN A 296 26.26 -14.00 -18.71
CA ASN A 296 25.22 -15.04 -18.76
C ASN A 296 25.65 -16.22 -17.83
N PRO A 297 24.73 -16.90 -17.13
CA PRO A 297 25.10 -17.93 -16.14
C PRO A 297 25.99 -19.03 -16.73
N VAL A 298 27.18 -19.21 -16.16
CA VAL A 298 28.19 -20.17 -16.63
C VAL A 298 28.24 -21.37 -15.69
N LEU A 299 27.62 -22.47 -16.10
CA LEU A 299 27.51 -23.70 -15.33
C LEU A 299 28.66 -24.66 -15.66
N ASP A 300 29.19 -25.34 -14.65
CA ASP A 300 30.30 -26.27 -14.84
C ASP A 300 29.77 -27.61 -15.41
N VAL A 301 30.47 -28.15 -16.41
CA VAL A 301 30.05 -29.35 -17.14
C VAL A 301 31.09 -30.45 -17.00
N THR A 302 30.65 -31.61 -16.51
CA THR A 302 31.47 -32.82 -16.45
C THR A 302 31.16 -33.72 -17.64
N SER A 303 32.17 -34.10 -18.42
CA SER A 303 32.03 -35.02 -19.55
C SER A 303 32.39 -36.46 -19.15
N LYS A 304 31.45 -37.40 -19.35
CA LYS A 304 31.66 -38.84 -19.11
C LYS A 304 30.93 -39.66 -20.17
N ASP A 305 31.65 -40.53 -20.88
CA ASP A 305 31.08 -41.50 -21.83
C ASP A 305 30.11 -40.88 -22.88
N LYS A 306 30.53 -39.76 -23.48
CA LYS A 306 29.75 -38.88 -24.40
C LYS A 306 28.56 -38.14 -23.77
N LYS A 307 28.27 -38.33 -22.49
CA LYS A 307 27.27 -37.56 -21.75
C LYS A 307 27.91 -36.35 -21.07
N LEU A 308 27.27 -35.21 -21.23
CA LEU A 308 27.57 -33.98 -20.49
C LEU A 308 26.63 -33.88 -19.30
N ILE A 309 27.20 -33.82 -18.10
CA ILE A 309 26.49 -33.60 -16.85
C ILE A 309 26.66 -32.12 -16.50
N ILE A 310 25.59 -31.35 -16.57
CA ILE A 310 25.56 -29.90 -16.31
C ILE A 310 25.18 -29.69 -14.84
N VAL A 311 26.14 -29.25 -14.03
CA VAL A 311 25.99 -29.12 -12.58
C VAL A 311 25.32 -27.79 -12.25
N GLY A 312 24.34 -27.80 -11.34
CA GLY A 312 23.49 -26.63 -11.07
C GLY A 312 22.33 -26.45 -12.05
N ALA A 313 22.18 -27.37 -13.03
CA ALA A 313 21.12 -27.35 -14.05
C ALA A 313 20.08 -28.47 -13.85
N GLY A 314 19.71 -28.77 -12.61
CA GLY A 314 18.70 -29.79 -12.29
C GLY A 314 17.26 -29.30 -12.27
N ALA A 315 16.32 -30.24 -12.10
CA ALA A 315 14.88 -30.00 -12.00
C ALA A 315 14.57 -28.94 -10.95
N ILE A 316 15.28 -28.98 -9.80
CA ILE A 316 15.03 -28.05 -8.71
C ILE A 316 15.30 -26.59 -9.08
N HIS A 317 16.23 -26.37 -10.02
CA HIS A 317 16.58 -25.07 -10.60
C HIS A 317 15.70 -24.66 -11.79
N GLY A 318 14.63 -25.40 -12.07
CA GLY A 318 13.66 -25.09 -13.13
C GLY A 318 13.99 -25.64 -14.52
N ILE A 319 15.00 -26.51 -14.66
CA ILE A 319 15.40 -27.10 -15.95
C ILE A 319 14.46 -28.25 -16.33
N SER A 320 14.01 -28.26 -17.59
CA SER A 320 13.16 -29.31 -18.17
C SER A 320 13.91 -30.16 -19.21
N VAL A 321 13.38 -31.35 -19.51
CA VAL A 321 13.80 -32.14 -20.69
C VAL A 321 13.47 -31.33 -21.94
N GLY A 322 14.40 -31.23 -22.89
CA GLY A 322 14.30 -30.34 -24.05
C GLY A 322 15.01 -29.00 -23.89
N SER A 323 15.47 -28.63 -22.68
CA SER A 323 16.31 -27.44 -22.47
C SER A 323 17.58 -27.49 -23.33
N LYS A 324 17.98 -26.38 -23.92
CA LYS A 324 19.19 -26.28 -24.74
C LYS A 324 20.29 -25.49 -24.03
N PHE A 325 21.50 -26.02 -24.03
CA PHE A 325 22.70 -25.38 -23.48
C PHE A 325 23.77 -25.24 -24.55
N ALA A 326 24.35 -24.04 -24.66
CA ALA A 326 25.56 -23.79 -25.44
C ALA A 326 26.80 -24.15 -24.59
N ILE A 327 27.80 -24.79 -25.20
CA ILE A 327 28.96 -25.40 -24.50
C ILE A 327 30.28 -24.77 -24.97
N TRP A 328 31.18 -24.43 -24.04
CA TRP A 328 32.54 -23.90 -24.31
C TRP A 328 33.63 -24.70 -23.57
N LYS A 329 34.91 -24.51 -23.96
CA LYS A 329 36.05 -25.16 -23.28
C LYS A 329 36.29 -24.58 -21.89
N SER A 330 36.10 -23.28 -21.72
CA SER A 330 36.35 -22.56 -20.47
C SER A 330 35.56 -21.24 -20.41
N ARG A 331 35.55 -20.60 -19.24
CA ARG A 331 34.89 -19.28 -19.04
C ARG A 331 35.54 -18.15 -19.86
N SER A 332 36.80 -18.30 -20.28
CA SER A 332 37.48 -17.33 -21.15
C SER A 332 37.01 -17.39 -22.62
N ASP A 333 36.42 -18.51 -23.06
CA ASP A 333 36.03 -18.71 -24.46
C ASP A 333 34.62 -18.16 -24.79
N LEU A 334 33.89 -17.63 -23.79
CA LEU A 334 32.49 -17.18 -23.93
C LEU A 334 32.27 -16.03 -24.93
N LYS A 335 33.36 -15.40 -25.41
CA LYS A 335 33.32 -14.38 -26.47
C LYS A 335 33.46 -14.96 -27.89
N ALA A 336 33.68 -16.26 -28.02
CA ALA A 336 33.74 -16.99 -29.28
C ALA A 336 32.50 -17.89 -29.44
N ASP A 337 32.31 -18.44 -30.64
CA ASP A 337 31.23 -19.39 -30.91
C ASP A 337 31.30 -20.62 -29.97
N PRO A 338 30.15 -21.13 -29.50
CA PRO A 338 30.10 -22.33 -28.69
C PRO A 338 30.55 -23.56 -29.49
N LEU A 339 31.27 -24.46 -28.82
CA LEU A 339 31.70 -25.76 -29.37
C LEU A 339 30.52 -26.60 -29.87
N ALA A 340 29.39 -26.50 -29.17
CA ALA A 340 28.16 -27.21 -29.47
C ALA A 340 26.98 -26.51 -28.78
N THR A 341 25.78 -26.71 -29.31
CA THR A 341 24.53 -26.61 -28.53
C THR A 341 24.02 -28.02 -28.29
N VAL A 342 23.72 -28.36 -27.03
CA VAL A 342 23.21 -29.67 -26.62
C VAL A 342 21.81 -29.54 -26.04
N THR A 343 20.99 -30.58 -26.22
CA THR A 343 19.64 -30.66 -25.65
C THR A 343 19.63 -31.61 -24.46
N VAL A 344 19.01 -31.21 -23.36
CA VAL A 344 18.85 -32.02 -22.16
C VAL A 344 17.88 -33.16 -22.41
N GLU A 345 18.36 -34.39 -22.18
CA GLU A 345 17.62 -35.65 -22.36
C GLU A 345 17.09 -36.16 -21.02
N VAL A 346 17.84 -35.95 -19.93
CA VAL A 346 17.48 -36.41 -18.58
C VAL A 346 17.73 -35.29 -17.58
N VAL A 347 16.77 -35.02 -16.72
CA VAL A 347 16.90 -34.08 -15.61
C VAL A 347 16.90 -34.84 -14.29
N LYS A 348 17.86 -34.55 -13.41
CA LYS A 348 17.91 -35.01 -12.01
C LYS A 348 17.67 -33.83 -11.06
N ALA A 349 17.71 -34.08 -9.75
CA ALA A 349 17.53 -33.05 -8.71
C ALA A 349 18.33 -31.76 -8.97
N HIS A 350 19.66 -31.87 -9.03
CA HIS A 350 20.58 -30.73 -9.12
C HIS A 350 21.39 -30.63 -10.42
N GLU A 351 21.29 -31.61 -11.31
CA GLU A 351 22.04 -31.67 -12.56
C GLU A 351 21.13 -32.11 -13.72
N SER A 352 21.50 -31.75 -14.94
CA SER A 352 20.90 -32.30 -16.17
C SER A 352 21.95 -33.03 -16.99
N ILE A 353 21.48 -33.93 -17.85
CA ILE A 353 22.31 -34.75 -18.72
C ILE A 353 21.86 -34.55 -20.16
N ALA A 354 22.83 -34.26 -21.02
CA ALA A 354 22.68 -34.15 -22.46
C ALA A 354 23.72 -35.06 -23.16
N THR A 355 23.39 -35.65 -24.31
CA THR A 355 24.36 -36.42 -25.09
C THR A 355 25.03 -35.53 -26.15
N LEU A 356 26.36 -35.60 -26.22
CA LEU A 356 27.15 -34.85 -27.19
C LEU A 356 27.41 -35.72 -28.43
N LYS A 357 27.06 -35.21 -29.62
CA LYS A 357 27.19 -35.95 -30.90
C LYS A 357 28.65 -36.25 -31.26
N GLU A 358 29.57 -35.34 -30.92
CA GLU A 358 31.00 -35.46 -31.20
C GLU A 358 31.84 -35.52 -29.92
N LYS A 359 33.06 -36.09 -29.99
CA LYS A 359 33.95 -36.16 -28.82
C LYS A 359 34.73 -34.84 -28.66
N VAL A 360 34.39 -34.05 -27.65
CA VAL A 360 35.19 -32.89 -27.24
C VAL A 360 36.32 -33.35 -26.30
N GLY A 361 37.57 -33.04 -26.65
CA GLY A 361 38.77 -33.49 -25.94
C GLY A 361 39.14 -32.74 -24.66
N SER A 362 38.31 -31.82 -24.17
CA SER A 362 38.58 -31.03 -22.95
C SER A 362 38.13 -31.76 -21.69
N ARG A 363 38.93 -31.68 -20.61
CA ARG A 363 38.61 -32.27 -19.29
C ARG A 363 37.71 -31.40 -18.43
N SER A 364 37.64 -30.11 -18.72
CA SER A 364 36.68 -29.17 -18.13
C SER A 364 35.92 -28.52 -19.28
N LEU A 365 34.62 -28.33 -19.09
CA LEU A 365 33.70 -27.68 -20.02
C LEU A 365 32.78 -26.77 -19.21
N VAL A 366 32.21 -25.77 -19.88
CA VAL A 366 31.20 -24.90 -19.29
C VAL A 366 30.00 -24.76 -20.19
N ALA A 367 28.82 -24.51 -19.61
CA ALA A 367 27.56 -24.34 -20.31
C ALA A 367 26.91 -23.00 -19.98
N GLN A 368 26.22 -22.41 -20.95
CA GLN A 368 25.21 -21.37 -20.70
C GLN A 368 23.87 -21.83 -21.26
N ILE A 369 22.78 -21.54 -20.56
CA ILE A 369 21.44 -21.88 -21.04
C ILE A 369 21.07 -21.01 -22.24
N LYS A 370 20.52 -21.64 -23.27
CA LYS A 370 20.06 -20.96 -24.50
C LYS A 370 18.53 -20.92 -24.56
N GLU A 371 17.88 -22.04 -24.23
CA GLU A 371 16.42 -22.19 -24.25
C GLU A 371 15.99 -23.14 -23.12
N ASN A 372 14.86 -22.88 -22.46
CA ASN A 372 14.27 -23.76 -21.43
C ASN A 372 12.75 -23.83 -21.64
N PRO A 373 12.21 -24.94 -22.19
CA PRO A 373 10.77 -25.06 -22.40
C PRO A 373 10.06 -25.22 -21.04
N LYS A 374 9.16 -24.29 -20.73
CA LYS A 374 8.24 -24.42 -19.58
C LYS A 374 7.16 -25.48 -19.91
N PRO A 375 6.57 -26.16 -18.91
CA PRO A 375 5.35 -26.95 -19.11
C PRO A 375 4.18 -26.07 -19.56
N THR A 376 3.26 -26.67 -20.33
CA THR A 376 2.12 -25.95 -20.92
C THR A 376 0.92 -25.93 -19.98
N LEU A 377 0.43 -24.74 -19.64
CA LEU A 377 -0.80 -24.56 -18.87
C LEU A 377 -2.02 -24.68 -19.79
N PHE A 378 -2.89 -25.64 -19.53
CA PHE A 378 -4.16 -25.77 -20.24
C PHE A 378 -5.21 -24.83 -19.65
N ILE A 379 -5.76 -23.97 -20.50
CA ILE A 379 -6.79 -22.98 -20.14
C ILE A 379 -8.04 -23.17 -21.00
N HIS A 380 -9.21 -22.92 -20.42
CA HIS A 380 -10.47 -22.85 -21.14
C HIS A 380 -10.84 -21.39 -21.39
N VAL A 381 -11.07 -21.03 -22.65
CA VAL A 381 -11.39 -19.64 -23.04
C VAL A 381 -12.71 -19.66 -23.80
N PRO A 382 -13.78 -19.01 -23.31
CA PRO A 382 -15.04 -18.88 -24.06
C PRO A 382 -14.88 -18.11 -25.36
N GLU A 383 -15.69 -18.41 -26.37
CA GLU A 383 -15.62 -17.77 -27.70
C GLU A 383 -15.74 -16.23 -27.64
N ILE A 384 -16.52 -15.70 -26.70
CA ILE A 384 -16.64 -14.24 -26.51
C ILE A 384 -15.30 -13.58 -26.19
N ILE A 385 -14.41 -14.24 -25.44
CA ILE A 385 -13.05 -13.74 -25.14
C ILE A 385 -12.10 -14.06 -26.30
N GLN A 386 -12.24 -15.22 -26.97
CA GLN A 386 -11.39 -15.54 -28.13
C GLN A 386 -11.51 -14.52 -29.27
N ASN A 387 -12.69 -13.92 -29.42
CA ASN A 387 -12.99 -12.89 -30.43
C ASN A 387 -12.69 -11.44 -29.96
N MET A 388 -12.03 -11.25 -28.81
CA MET A 388 -11.60 -9.92 -28.36
C MET A 388 -10.18 -9.60 -28.84
N ASN A 389 -9.94 -8.36 -29.25
CA ASN A 389 -8.61 -7.88 -29.64
C ASN A 389 -7.54 -8.21 -28.59
N CYS A 390 -7.85 -8.09 -27.29
CA CYS A 390 -6.90 -8.42 -26.22
C CYS A 390 -6.44 -9.89 -26.21
N PHE A 391 -7.22 -10.80 -26.79
CA PHE A 391 -6.88 -12.21 -26.94
C PHE A 391 -6.19 -12.50 -28.29
N GLU A 392 -6.60 -11.86 -29.38
CA GLU A 392 -5.90 -11.95 -30.66
C GLU A 392 -4.46 -11.40 -30.55
N ASP A 393 -4.29 -10.27 -29.88
CA ASP A 393 -3.01 -9.58 -29.63
C ASP A 393 -2.03 -10.37 -28.74
N LEU A 394 -2.47 -11.45 -28.07
CA LEU A 394 -1.57 -12.35 -27.32
C LEU A 394 -0.62 -13.13 -28.24
N PHE A 395 -1.05 -13.42 -29.47
CA PHE A 395 -0.37 -14.32 -30.40
C PHE A 395 0.33 -13.60 -31.55
N LEU A 396 0.26 -12.26 -31.60
CA LEU A 396 1.01 -11.45 -32.55
C LEU A 396 2.49 -11.41 -32.14
N GLU A 397 3.37 -11.94 -33.01
CA GLU A 397 4.81 -11.88 -32.81
C GLU A 397 5.28 -10.41 -32.76
N THR A 398 5.87 -10.02 -31.63
CA THR A 398 6.50 -8.71 -31.42
C THR A 398 7.87 -8.91 -30.81
N GLU A 399 8.85 -8.07 -31.15
CA GLU A 399 10.24 -8.16 -30.64
C GLU A 399 10.35 -8.05 -29.11
N SER A 400 9.26 -7.70 -28.40
CA SER A 400 9.21 -7.40 -26.97
C SER A 400 8.55 -8.45 -26.08
N ARG A 401 7.86 -9.47 -26.63
CA ARG A 401 7.09 -10.45 -25.84
C ARG A 401 7.53 -11.91 -26.11
N PRO A 402 8.05 -12.65 -25.11
CA PRO A 402 8.29 -14.08 -25.28
C PRO A 402 6.96 -14.86 -25.34
N PRO A 403 6.92 -16.03 -26.01
CA PRO A 403 5.69 -16.81 -26.12
C PRO A 403 5.26 -17.39 -24.77
N LEU A 404 3.96 -17.27 -24.46
CA LEU A 404 3.36 -17.89 -23.28
C LEU A 404 3.30 -19.41 -23.45
N SER A 405 3.55 -20.13 -22.36
CA SER A 405 3.44 -21.60 -22.32
C SER A 405 2.01 -22.01 -22.00
N ILE A 406 1.06 -21.65 -22.86
CA ILE A 406 -0.36 -21.95 -22.71
C ILE A 406 -0.91 -22.80 -23.86
N ALA A 407 -1.97 -23.56 -23.59
CA ALA A 407 -2.76 -24.25 -24.59
C ALA A 407 -4.26 -24.04 -24.31
N VAL A 408 -5.00 -23.56 -25.31
CA VAL A 408 -6.44 -23.37 -25.20
C VAL A 408 -7.14 -24.71 -25.45
N THR A 409 -8.00 -25.13 -24.53
CA THR A 409 -8.83 -26.33 -24.67
C THR A 409 -10.32 -26.00 -24.62
N ARG A 410 -11.10 -26.66 -25.48
CA ARG A 410 -12.57 -26.61 -25.45
C ARG A 410 -13.15 -27.48 -24.33
N ASP A 411 -12.43 -28.51 -23.91
CA ASP A 411 -12.81 -29.37 -22.79
C ASP A 411 -12.38 -28.73 -21.46
N LYS A 412 -13.36 -28.31 -20.65
CA LYS A 412 -13.13 -27.76 -19.29
C LYS A 412 -12.44 -28.77 -18.37
N ALA A 413 -12.62 -30.08 -18.56
CA ALA A 413 -12.02 -31.10 -17.69
C ALA A 413 -10.49 -31.24 -17.89
N LEU A 414 -9.96 -30.76 -19.01
CA LEU A 414 -8.52 -30.73 -19.30
C LEU A 414 -7.85 -29.42 -18.88
N ALA A 415 -8.63 -28.39 -18.53
CA ALA A 415 -8.12 -27.08 -18.15
C ALA A 415 -7.92 -26.97 -16.63
N SER A 416 -6.86 -26.28 -16.21
CA SER A 416 -6.71 -25.86 -14.80
C SER A 416 -7.58 -24.64 -14.48
N ILE A 417 -7.73 -23.73 -15.45
CA ILE A 417 -8.44 -22.46 -15.32
C ILE A 417 -9.36 -22.20 -16.51
N GLY A 418 -10.53 -21.61 -16.25
CA GLY A 418 -11.41 -21.00 -17.22
C GLY A 418 -11.33 -19.47 -17.16
N LEU A 419 -11.53 -18.80 -18.29
CA LEU A 419 -11.77 -17.35 -18.32
C LEU A 419 -13.28 -17.07 -18.38
N THR A 420 -13.74 -16.00 -17.74
CA THR A 420 -15.13 -15.53 -17.77
C THR A 420 -15.15 -14.02 -18.01
N TYR A 421 -16.03 -13.51 -18.87
CA TYR A 421 -16.14 -12.08 -19.15
C TYR A 421 -17.34 -11.47 -18.40
N PHE A 422 -17.10 -10.35 -17.71
CA PHE A 422 -18.10 -9.62 -16.92
C PHE A 422 -18.51 -8.34 -17.63
N ASP A 423 -19.55 -8.41 -18.47
CA ASP A 423 -19.96 -7.32 -19.36
C ASP A 423 -20.28 -6.00 -18.65
N LYS A 424 -20.89 -6.06 -17.45
CA LYS A 424 -21.19 -4.88 -16.61
C LYS A 424 -19.94 -4.08 -16.21
N TYR A 425 -18.80 -4.74 -16.05
CA TYR A 425 -17.54 -4.14 -15.58
C TYR A 425 -16.48 -4.05 -16.70
N ARG A 426 -16.69 -4.76 -17.81
CA ARG A 426 -15.75 -4.90 -18.95
C ARG A 426 -14.42 -5.53 -18.54
N GLU A 427 -14.50 -6.52 -17.64
CA GLU A 427 -13.37 -7.22 -17.06
C GLU A 427 -13.38 -8.72 -17.42
N ILE A 428 -12.20 -9.36 -17.38
CA ILE A 428 -12.03 -10.82 -17.46
C ILE A 428 -11.70 -11.37 -16.07
N GLY A 429 -12.50 -12.32 -15.59
CA GLY A 429 -12.25 -13.10 -14.37
C GLY A 429 -11.72 -14.50 -14.64
N PHE A 430 -11.15 -15.09 -13.59
CA PHE A 430 -10.53 -16.42 -13.61
C PHE A 430 -11.34 -17.41 -12.76
N GLU A 431 -11.80 -18.49 -13.40
CA GLU A 431 -12.55 -19.61 -12.81
C GLU A 431 -11.60 -20.78 -12.58
N MET A 432 -11.58 -21.37 -11.39
CA MET A 432 -10.80 -22.59 -11.13
C MET A 432 -11.62 -23.81 -11.54
N LEU A 433 -11.05 -24.69 -12.37
CA LEU A 433 -11.82 -25.77 -13.02
C LEU A 433 -11.57 -27.17 -12.43
N LYS A 434 -10.49 -27.37 -11.68
CA LYS A 434 -10.20 -28.68 -11.07
C LYS A 434 -11.23 -28.98 -9.96
N PRO A 435 -11.77 -30.21 -9.83
CA PRO A 435 -12.80 -30.53 -8.84
C PRO A 435 -12.44 -30.21 -7.38
N GLU A 436 -11.15 -30.30 -7.02
CA GLU A 436 -10.61 -29.95 -5.70
C GLU A 436 -10.65 -28.43 -5.40
N GLU A 437 -11.00 -27.60 -6.40
CA GLU A 437 -10.90 -26.13 -6.39
C GLU A 437 -12.27 -25.45 -6.66
N GLN A 438 -13.34 -26.21 -6.94
CA GLN A 438 -14.62 -25.68 -7.48
C GLN A 438 -15.51 -24.93 -6.48
N ASP A 439 -15.37 -25.14 -5.17
CA ASP A 439 -16.14 -24.41 -4.15
C ASP A 439 -15.67 -22.94 -3.95
N GLN A 440 -14.64 -22.51 -4.69
CA GLN A 440 -14.08 -21.16 -4.59
C GLN A 440 -14.79 -20.18 -5.52
N LYS A 441 -15.38 -19.11 -4.95
CA LYS A 441 -15.96 -18.01 -5.74
C LYS A 441 -14.85 -17.24 -6.46
N ILE A 442 -15.11 -16.81 -7.70
CA ILE A 442 -14.23 -15.91 -8.47
C ILE A 442 -14.00 -14.63 -7.64
N ARG A 443 -12.72 -14.33 -7.34
CA ARG A 443 -12.32 -13.14 -6.55
C ARG A 443 -11.40 -12.18 -7.30
N HIS A 444 -10.85 -12.58 -8.43
CA HIS A 444 -9.90 -11.77 -9.18
C HIS A 444 -10.35 -11.56 -10.63
N THR A 445 -10.27 -10.32 -11.07
CA THR A 445 -10.60 -9.84 -12.41
C THR A 445 -9.53 -8.87 -12.90
N ILE A 446 -9.41 -8.73 -14.22
CA ILE A 446 -8.50 -7.81 -14.90
C ILE A 446 -9.22 -7.03 -16.00
N ASP A 447 -8.67 -5.88 -16.37
CA ASP A 447 -9.12 -5.13 -17.55
C ASP A 447 -8.94 -5.93 -18.85
N CYS A 448 -9.79 -5.67 -19.85
CA CYS A 448 -9.72 -6.31 -21.16
C CYS A 448 -8.59 -5.76 -22.06
N THR A 449 -7.36 -5.69 -21.57
CA THR A 449 -6.18 -5.31 -22.37
C THR A 449 -5.27 -6.51 -22.65
N ALA A 450 -4.53 -6.44 -23.77
CA ALA A 450 -3.56 -7.47 -24.13
C ALA A 450 -2.36 -7.55 -23.17
N GLU A 451 -2.06 -6.47 -22.44
CA GLU A 451 -0.93 -6.41 -21.50
C GLU A 451 -1.30 -7.06 -20.16
N ASP A 452 -2.48 -6.73 -19.62
CA ASP A 452 -3.00 -7.30 -18.37
C ASP A 452 -3.28 -8.80 -18.52
N LEU A 453 -3.89 -9.18 -19.65
CA LEU A 453 -4.18 -10.59 -19.95
C LEU A 453 -2.90 -11.42 -20.16
N TYR A 454 -1.89 -10.86 -20.84
CA TYR A 454 -0.57 -11.49 -20.95
C TYR A 454 0.10 -11.63 -19.57
N GLY A 455 0.08 -10.56 -18.76
CA GLY A 455 0.68 -10.54 -17.42
C GLY A 455 0.06 -11.56 -16.48
N ALA A 456 -1.27 -11.65 -16.45
CA ALA A 456 -2.01 -12.64 -15.68
C ALA A 456 -1.70 -14.07 -16.16
N LEU A 457 -1.67 -14.33 -17.47
CA LEU A 457 -1.39 -15.66 -18.01
C LEU A 457 0.07 -16.12 -17.78
N ASP A 458 1.08 -15.25 -17.85
CA ASP A 458 2.46 -15.61 -17.41
C ASP A 458 2.49 -15.90 -15.90
N HIS A 459 1.76 -15.12 -15.09
CA HIS A 459 1.67 -15.38 -13.65
C HIS A 459 1.04 -16.74 -13.36
N LEU A 460 -0.07 -17.08 -14.02
CA LEU A 460 -0.72 -18.39 -13.88
C LEU A 460 0.16 -19.54 -14.38
N CYS A 461 0.87 -19.37 -15.49
CA CYS A 461 1.87 -20.34 -15.94
C CYS A 461 2.93 -20.60 -14.86
N HIS A 462 3.40 -19.55 -14.18
CA HIS A 462 4.36 -19.67 -13.08
C HIS A 462 3.74 -20.33 -11.84
N TYR A 463 2.55 -19.90 -11.41
CA TYR A 463 1.84 -20.46 -10.24
C TYR A 463 1.62 -21.97 -10.38
N TYR A 464 0.96 -22.41 -11.46
CA TYR A 464 0.70 -23.85 -11.68
C TYR A 464 1.98 -24.64 -11.91
N TYR A 465 2.98 -24.09 -12.61
CA TYR A 465 4.27 -24.75 -12.81
C TYR A 465 4.95 -25.13 -11.49
N HIS A 466 4.88 -24.25 -10.48
CA HIS A 466 5.47 -24.53 -9.17
C HIS A 466 4.54 -25.32 -8.26
N ARG A 467 3.23 -25.03 -8.25
CA ARG A 467 2.27 -25.73 -7.39
C ARG A 467 2.23 -27.23 -7.68
N ASP A 468 2.04 -27.58 -8.95
CA ASP A 468 1.86 -28.97 -9.40
C ASP A 468 3.22 -29.71 -9.57
N ARG A 469 4.33 -29.13 -9.08
CA ARG A 469 5.69 -29.63 -9.28
C ARG A 469 6.05 -30.80 -8.35
N VAL A 470 6.09 -32.02 -8.88
CA VAL A 470 6.37 -33.24 -8.09
C VAL A 470 7.79 -33.78 -8.35
N SER A 471 8.41 -34.39 -7.33
CA SER A 471 9.67 -35.14 -7.46
C SER A 471 9.40 -36.59 -7.84
N THR A 472 10.11 -37.11 -8.84
CA THR A 472 10.05 -38.52 -9.26
C THR A 472 11.01 -39.43 -8.48
N GLN A 473 11.69 -38.91 -7.45
CA GLN A 473 12.66 -39.67 -6.65
C GLN A 473 12.00 -40.51 -5.56
N VAL A 474 12.44 -41.77 -5.47
CA VAL A 474 11.96 -42.78 -4.51
C VAL A 474 13.10 -43.36 -3.68
N ILE A 475 12.82 -43.67 -2.41
CA ILE A 475 13.73 -44.32 -1.45
C ILE A 475 13.26 -45.76 -1.23
N GLY A 476 14.18 -46.73 -1.18
CA GLY A 476 13.91 -48.11 -0.79
C GLY A 476 14.72 -49.13 -1.58
N GLN A 477 14.77 -50.37 -1.08
CA GLN A 477 15.27 -51.51 -1.86
C GLN A 477 14.23 -51.95 -2.92
N GLN A 478 14.60 -52.86 -3.83
CA GLN A 478 13.92 -53.05 -5.11
C GLN A 478 12.39 -53.18 -5.04
N ASP A 479 11.85 -53.87 -4.03
CA ASP A 479 10.42 -54.18 -3.91
C ASP A 479 9.60 -53.19 -3.04
N HIS A 480 10.24 -52.24 -2.35
CA HIS A 480 9.57 -51.33 -1.40
C HIS A 480 10.02 -49.87 -1.58
N LYS A 481 9.80 -49.32 -2.78
CA LYS A 481 10.14 -47.94 -3.14
C LYS A 481 9.00 -46.98 -2.78
N VAL A 482 9.27 -46.01 -1.91
CA VAL A 482 8.32 -44.94 -1.53
C VAL A 482 8.86 -43.56 -1.95
N PRO A 483 8.03 -42.56 -2.27
CA PRO A 483 8.49 -41.21 -2.61
C PRO A 483 9.36 -40.58 -1.51
N PHE A 484 10.38 -39.80 -1.86
CA PHE A 484 11.22 -39.12 -0.85
C PHE A 484 10.40 -38.23 0.09
N SER A 485 9.34 -37.59 -0.42
CA SER A 485 8.40 -36.78 0.37
C SER A 485 7.65 -37.59 1.44
N SER A 486 7.44 -38.91 1.29
CA SER A 486 6.68 -39.72 2.25
C SER A 486 7.44 -40.00 3.56
N LYS A 487 8.65 -39.46 3.72
CA LYS A 487 9.43 -39.49 4.97
C LYS A 487 9.26 -38.23 5.82
N PHE A 488 8.49 -37.25 5.35
CA PHE A 488 8.24 -36.01 6.09
C PHE A 488 6.74 -35.93 6.42
N THR A 489 6.41 -35.47 7.63
CA THR A 489 5.04 -35.07 7.99
C THR A 489 5.00 -33.58 8.26
N VAL A 490 3.83 -32.98 8.02
CA VAL A 490 3.55 -31.57 8.33
C VAL A 490 2.30 -31.59 9.20
N ASP A 491 2.49 -31.42 10.49
CA ASP A 491 1.40 -31.37 11.46
C ASP A 491 1.07 -29.90 11.75
N VAL A 492 -0.20 -29.59 11.98
CA VAL A 492 -0.71 -28.21 12.15
C VAL A 492 -1.51 -28.12 13.44
N PHE A 493 -1.30 -27.07 14.23
CA PHE A 493 -1.89 -26.92 15.56
C PHE A 493 -2.33 -25.48 15.79
N THR A 494 -3.31 -25.25 16.67
CA THR A 494 -3.48 -23.95 17.31
C THR A 494 -2.31 -23.70 18.27
N LEU A 495 -1.98 -22.45 18.55
CA LEU A 495 -0.94 -22.04 19.47
C LEU A 495 -1.54 -21.26 20.64
N GLU A 496 -1.12 -21.58 21.85
CA GLU A 496 -1.41 -20.80 23.06
C GLU A 496 -0.10 -20.25 23.65
N GLU A 497 -0.15 -19.06 24.25
CA GLU A 497 0.99 -18.47 24.94
C GLU A 497 1.07 -19.03 26.36
N ASN A 498 2.24 -19.54 26.77
CA ASN A 498 2.45 -20.04 28.13
C ASN A 498 2.86 -18.91 29.10
N ASP A 499 3.01 -19.23 30.39
CA ASP A 499 3.45 -18.30 31.46
C ASP A 499 4.86 -17.68 31.24
N GLU A 500 5.60 -18.09 30.19
CA GLU A 500 6.93 -17.60 29.84
C GLU A 500 6.96 -16.80 28.51
N GLU A 501 5.79 -16.37 27.99
CA GLU A 501 5.63 -15.68 26.70
C GLU A 501 6.07 -16.54 25.48
N ILE A 502 5.98 -17.87 25.59
CA ILE A 502 6.35 -18.83 24.53
C ILE A 502 5.09 -19.51 23.97
N TYR A 503 4.90 -19.40 22.65
CA TYR A 503 3.83 -20.10 21.94
C TYR A 503 4.06 -21.61 21.89
N VAL A 504 3.12 -22.37 22.44
CA VAL A 504 3.11 -23.83 22.47
C VAL A 504 1.89 -24.40 21.74
N PRO A 505 2.00 -25.58 21.08
CA PRO A 505 0.87 -26.23 20.43
C PRO A 505 -0.25 -26.60 21.41
N SER A 506 -1.45 -26.07 21.16
CA SER A 506 -2.69 -26.47 21.82
C SER A 506 -3.60 -27.26 20.87
N GLY A 507 -4.41 -28.15 21.45
CA GLY A 507 -5.36 -28.98 20.71
C GLY A 507 -4.75 -30.11 19.87
N PRO A 508 -5.60 -30.80 19.07
CA PRO A 508 -5.19 -31.90 18.20
C PRO A 508 -4.50 -31.39 16.92
N ASN A 509 -3.81 -32.30 16.21
CA ASN A 509 -3.29 -32.03 14.87
C ASN A 509 -4.45 -31.80 13.87
N LEU A 510 -4.51 -30.61 13.30
CA LEU A 510 -5.52 -30.16 12.35
C LEU A 510 -5.31 -30.73 10.92
N ASN A 511 -4.10 -31.24 10.60
CA ASN A 511 -3.84 -31.94 9.34
C ASN A 511 -4.01 -33.45 9.50
N ILE A 512 -5.26 -33.90 9.59
CA ILE A 512 -5.59 -35.31 9.83
C ILE A 512 -5.29 -36.14 8.57
N GLN A 513 -4.36 -37.09 8.66
CA GLN A 513 -4.00 -38.05 7.60
C GLN A 513 -3.59 -37.43 6.24
N GLY A 514 -3.28 -36.13 6.19
CA GLY A 514 -2.96 -35.42 4.96
C GLY A 514 -4.17 -35.10 4.07
N THR A 515 -5.41 -35.21 4.57
CA THR A 515 -6.61 -34.82 3.82
C THR A 515 -6.78 -33.31 3.70
N GLY A 516 -6.04 -32.53 4.50
CA GLY A 516 -6.07 -31.08 4.54
C GLY A 516 -6.20 -30.53 5.95
N VAL A 517 -6.07 -29.21 6.05
CA VAL A 517 -6.37 -28.43 7.24
C VAL A 517 -7.67 -27.67 6.98
N GLU A 518 -8.69 -27.92 7.80
CA GLU A 518 -9.91 -27.13 7.83
C GLU A 518 -9.89 -26.22 9.06
N LEU A 519 -9.83 -24.91 8.83
CA LEU A 519 -9.93 -23.91 9.89
C LEU A 519 -11.33 -23.32 9.88
N THR A 520 -11.91 -23.08 11.05
CA THR A 520 -13.19 -22.38 11.20
C THR A 520 -12.96 -21.06 11.93
N ILE A 521 -13.09 -19.92 11.26
CA ILE A 521 -12.97 -18.59 11.90
C ILE A 521 -14.35 -18.00 12.17
N GLY A 522 -14.56 -17.57 13.41
CA GLY A 522 -15.64 -16.73 13.91
C GLY A 522 -15.10 -15.59 14.78
N SER A 523 -15.98 -14.84 15.44
CA SER A 523 -15.57 -13.70 16.29
C SER A 523 -14.78 -14.09 17.54
N HIS A 524 -14.93 -15.34 18.00
CA HIS A 524 -14.32 -15.84 19.24
C HIS A 524 -12.87 -16.34 19.06
N ASN A 525 -12.40 -16.48 17.81
CA ASN A 525 -11.09 -17.04 17.48
C ASN A 525 -10.42 -16.32 16.30
N ALA A 526 -10.76 -15.05 16.09
CA ALA A 526 -10.19 -14.21 15.02
C ALA A 526 -8.71 -13.87 15.21
N GLU A 527 -8.20 -13.99 16.44
CA GLU A 527 -6.80 -13.76 16.83
C GLU A 527 -6.05 -15.09 17.12
N ASP A 528 -6.65 -16.25 16.82
CA ASP A 528 -6.00 -17.56 17.02
C ASP A 528 -4.72 -17.65 16.18
N MET A 529 -3.60 -17.95 16.84
CA MET A 529 -2.36 -18.27 16.15
C MET A 529 -2.29 -19.76 15.80
N TYR A 530 -1.76 -20.07 14.62
CA TYR A 530 -1.56 -21.44 14.15
C TYR A 530 -0.08 -21.72 13.87
N GLY A 531 0.37 -22.93 14.22
CA GLY A 531 1.76 -23.36 14.12
C GLY A 531 1.92 -24.66 13.33
N PHE A 532 3.12 -24.85 12.77
CA PHE A 532 3.48 -25.99 11.93
C PHE A 532 4.61 -26.78 12.58
N ARG A 533 4.50 -28.11 12.58
CA ARG A 533 5.57 -29.03 12.96
C ARG A 533 5.96 -29.87 11.76
N ILE A 534 7.21 -29.75 11.32
CA ILE A 534 7.77 -30.55 10.23
C ILE A 534 8.60 -31.68 10.85
N THR A 535 8.14 -32.91 10.73
CA THR A 535 8.87 -34.09 11.25
C THR A 535 9.67 -34.74 10.13
N ASN A 536 10.99 -34.81 10.28
CA ASN A 536 11.90 -35.50 9.36
C ASN A 536 12.15 -36.94 9.84
N ASN A 537 11.59 -37.94 9.16
CA ASN A 537 11.79 -39.37 9.46
C ASN A 537 12.88 -39.99 8.56
N THR A 538 13.93 -39.23 8.23
CA THR A 538 15.14 -39.71 7.55
C THR A 538 16.35 -39.58 8.46
N GLU A 539 17.39 -40.38 8.20
CA GLU A 539 18.68 -40.33 8.93
C GLU A 539 19.55 -39.11 8.55
N PHE A 540 19.03 -38.19 7.72
CA PHE A 540 19.81 -37.12 7.10
C PHE A 540 19.28 -35.73 7.45
N PRO A 541 20.15 -34.72 7.65
CA PRO A 541 19.73 -33.33 7.72
C PRO A 541 19.20 -32.88 6.35
N VAL A 542 18.14 -32.05 6.36
CA VAL A 542 17.53 -31.47 5.16
C VAL A 542 17.30 -29.98 5.32
N PHE A 543 17.10 -29.32 4.19
CA PHE A 543 16.68 -27.91 4.09
C PHE A 543 15.19 -27.90 3.69
N PRO A 544 14.27 -27.56 4.62
CA PRO A 544 12.87 -27.33 4.32
C PRO A 544 12.65 -25.91 3.77
N TYR A 545 11.73 -25.77 2.82
CA TYR A 545 11.27 -24.49 2.28
C TYR A 545 9.73 -24.56 2.18
N LEU A 546 9.04 -23.82 3.04
CA LEU A 546 7.59 -23.78 3.09
C LEU A 546 7.08 -22.53 2.38
N PHE A 547 6.10 -22.69 1.48
CA PHE A 547 5.43 -21.61 0.78
C PHE A 547 3.92 -21.79 0.87
N TYR A 548 3.18 -20.67 0.91
CA TYR A 548 1.73 -20.67 0.75
C TYR A 548 1.38 -20.31 -0.70
N PHE A 549 0.56 -21.14 -1.34
CA PHE A 549 -0.01 -20.92 -2.66
C PHE A 549 -1.46 -20.48 -2.47
N ASP A 550 -1.69 -19.18 -2.51
CA ASP A 550 -3.01 -18.56 -2.34
C ASP A 550 -3.82 -18.77 -3.63
N SER A 551 -5.01 -19.35 -3.52
CA SER A 551 -5.90 -19.59 -4.66
C SER A 551 -6.80 -18.38 -4.99
N SER A 552 -6.94 -17.41 -4.07
CA SER A 552 -7.80 -16.22 -4.26
C SER A 552 -7.24 -15.23 -5.27
N ASN A 553 -5.90 -15.14 -5.35
CA ASN A 553 -5.15 -14.13 -6.12
C ASN A 553 -3.94 -14.73 -6.87
N PHE A 554 -3.82 -16.07 -6.85
CA PHE A 554 -2.77 -16.87 -7.46
C PHE A 554 -1.33 -16.50 -7.02
N SER A 555 -1.16 -16.00 -5.79
CA SER A 555 0.15 -15.66 -5.23
C SER A 555 0.90 -16.86 -4.65
N ILE A 556 2.23 -16.73 -4.59
CA ILE A 556 3.10 -17.62 -3.81
C ILE A 556 3.78 -16.77 -2.73
N ASN A 557 3.49 -17.00 -1.46
CA ASN A 557 3.92 -16.14 -0.35
C ASN A 557 4.71 -16.92 0.71
N ASP A 558 5.64 -16.22 1.37
CA ASP A 558 6.32 -16.69 2.59
C ASP A 558 5.55 -16.29 3.86
N LYS A 559 4.58 -15.38 3.72
CA LYS A 559 3.67 -14.95 4.79
C LYS A 559 2.38 -15.74 4.68
N LEU A 560 1.97 -16.33 5.79
CA LEU A 560 0.80 -17.18 5.93
C LEU A 560 -0.40 -16.35 6.34
N ASP A 561 -0.91 -15.55 5.40
CA ASP A 561 -2.26 -15.01 5.49
C ASP A 561 -3.19 -16.10 4.92
N LEU A 562 -3.76 -16.91 5.83
CA LEU A 562 -4.56 -18.06 5.43
C LEU A 562 -5.95 -17.56 5.04
N GLU A 563 -6.35 -17.81 3.80
CA GLU A 563 -7.75 -17.78 3.37
C GLU A 563 -8.12 -19.12 2.73
N GLN A 564 -7.80 -19.31 1.45
CA GLN A 564 -8.01 -20.57 0.73
C GLN A 564 -6.81 -20.82 -0.19
N GLY A 565 -6.13 -21.95 -0.01
CA GLY A 565 -4.89 -22.20 -0.71
C GLY A 565 -4.18 -23.48 -0.28
N TYR A 566 -2.90 -23.59 -0.63
CA TYR A 566 -2.09 -24.79 -0.40
C TYR A 566 -0.77 -24.46 0.28
N LEU A 567 -0.46 -25.16 1.37
CA LEU A 567 0.88 -25.21 1.93
C LEU A 567 1.74 -26.16 1.10
N ARG A 568 2.82 -25.64 0.52
CA ARG A 568 3.77 -26.41 -0.28
C ARG A 568 5.13 -26.44 0.43
N LEU A 569 5.45 -27.59 1.03
CA LEU A 569 6.75 -27.85 1.63
C LEU A 569 7.67 -28.52 0.61
N TYR A 570 8.73 -27.85 0.19
CA TYR A 570 9.86 -28.47 -0.50
C TYR A 570 10.91 -28.90 0.50
N VAL A 571 11.49 -30.08 0.31
CA VAL A 571 12.59 -30.60 1.14
C VAL A 571 13.75 -31.04 0.26
N SER A 572 14.97 -30.69 0.64
CA SER A 572 16.18 -31.06 -0.09
C SER A 572 17.32 -31.44 0.85
N THR A 573 18.05 -32.50 0.50
CA THR A 573 19.29 -32.92 1.18
C THR A 573 20.45 -31.91 1.07
N ARG A 574 20.33 -30.93 0.16
CA ARG A 574 21.27 -29.81 0.05
C ARG A 574 20.52 -28.49 -0.08
N HIS A 575 21.11 -27.41 0.43
CA HIS A 575 20.56 -26.06 0.26
C HIS A 575 20.36 -25.74 -1.23
N VAL A 576 19.15 -25.35 -1.60
CA VAL A 576 18.78 -24.86 -2.92
C VAL A 576 18.41 -23.39 -2.80
N ASP A 577 18.85 -22.57 -3.75
CA ASP A 577 18.28 -21.24 -3.87
C ASP A 577 16.95 -21.30 -4.63
N LEU A 578 15.84 -21.21 -3.89
CA LEU A 578 14.47 -21.18 -4.42
C LEU A 578 13.93 -19.75 -4.56
N SER A 579 14.78 -18.71 -4.49
CA SER A 579 14.38 -17.31 -4.76
C SER A 579 13.87 -17.06 -6.19
N THR A 580 13.97 -18.05 -7.07
CA THR A 580 13.40 -18.06 -8.42
C THR A 580 11.88 -18.25 -8.45
N LEU A 581 11.26 -18.69 -7.36
CA LEU A 581 9.80 -18.62 -7.17
C LEU A 581 9.38 -17.14 -7.16
N LYS A 582 8.74 -16.67 -8.23
CA LYS A 582 8.03 -15.37 -8.31
C LYS A 582 6.99 -15.33 -7.18
N LYS A 583 7.12 -14.36 -6.26
CA LYS A 583 6.25 -14.19 -5.08
C LYS A 583 5.38 -12.94 -5.22
N GLY A 584 4.23 -12.93 -4.56
CA GLY A 584 3.19 -11.90 -4.70
C GLY A 584 2.07 -12.31 -5.66
N ALA A 585 0.98 -11.53 -5.65
CA ALA A 585 -0.23 -11.81 -6.42
C ALA A 585 -0.11 -11.38 -7.89
N ILE A 586 -1.17 -11.57 -8.66
CA ILE A 586 -1.33 -10.94 -9.98
C ILE A 586 -1.14 -9.40 -9.87
N SER A 587 -1.39 -8.79 -8.70
CA SER A 587 -0.97 -7.42 -8.36
C SER A 587 -0.16 -7.29 -7.04
N GLU A 588 1.10 -6.86 -7.16
CA GLU A 588 2.03 -6.39 -6.09
C GLU A 588 2.57 -7.36 -5.01
N LYS A 589 3.61 -6.88 -4.27
CA LYS A 589 4.67 -7.69 -3.62
C LYS A 589 4.81 -7.49 -2.10
N THR A 590 5.45 -8.44 -1.41
CA THR A 590 6.11 -8.20 -0.10
C THR A 590 7.31 -9.13 0.20
N ARG A 591 7.95 -8.94 1.38
CA ARG A 591 9.29 -9.43 1.78
C ARG A 591 9.28 -10.65 2.72
N GLY A 592 10.41 -11.38 2.79
CA GLY A 592 10.76 -12.42 3.80
C GLY A 592 12.27 -12.44 4.12
N PHE A 593 12.71 -13.10 5.20
CA PHE A 593 14.04 -12.91 5.86
C PHE A 593 14.96 -14.16 5.87
N THR A 594 16.20 -14.01 6.38
CA THR A 594 17.37 -14.92 6.27
C THR A 594 17.51 -16.05 7.29
N GLU A 595 18.25 -17.12 6.93
CA GLU A 595 19.12 -17.88 7.87
C GLU A 595 20.29 -18.65 7.18
N LYS A 596 21.30 -19.17 7.93
CA LYS A 596 22.52 -19.80 7.37
C LYS A 596 23.09 -20.98 8.21
N ARG A 597 22.99 -22.21 7.67
CA ARG A 597 24.04 -23.27 7.46
C ARG A 597 24.95 -23.75 8.64
N ARG A 598 25.46 -25.00 8.70
CA ARG A 598 25.75 -25.99 7.61
C ARG A 598 26.03 -27.45 8.06
N SER A 599 25.97 -28.34 7.05
CA SER A 599 26.60 -29.69 6.89
C SER A 599 25.82 -30.88 7.46
N ILE A 600 26.01 -32.15 7.06
CA ILE A 600 26.99 -32.79 6.12
C ILE A 600 26.30 -33.17 4.77
N ASP A 601 26.82 -34.12 3.96
CA ASP A 601 26.37 -34.47 2.59
C ASP A 601 25.93 -35.95 2.43
N PRO A 602 24.63 -36.22 2.21
CA PRO A 602 24.10 -37.50 1.73
C PRO A 602 23.76 -37.47 0.23
N ALA A 603 23.45 -38.64 -0.36
CA ALA A 603 23.12 -38.73 -1.79
C ALA A 603 21.96 -37.82 -2.20
N MET A 604 22.12 -37.09 -3.32
CA MET A 604 21.27 -35.95 -3.72
C MET A 604 19.79 -36.31 -3.95
N MET A 605 18.94 -35.97 -2.98
CA MET A 605 17.49 -36.17 -3.02
C MET A 605 16.71 -34.89 -2.70
N TRP A 606 15.55 -34.72 -3.34
CA TRP A 606 14.53 -33.72 -3.02
C TRP A 606 13.10 -34.27 -3.13
N GLY A 607 12.16 -33.63 -2.46
CA GLY A 607 10.73 -33.94 -2.52
C GLY A 607 9.86 -32.70 -2.26
N ALA A 608 8.55 -32.86 -2.45
CA ALA A 608 7.57 -31.84 -2.12
C ALA A 608 6.29 -32.46 -1.54
N ILE A 609 5.73 -31.83 -0.51
CA ILE A 609 4.43 -32.14 0.10
C ILE A 609 3.48 -30.98 -0.19
N THR A 610 2.22 -31.28 -0.49
CA THR A 610 1.12 -30.30 -0.50
C THR A 610 0.20 -30.63 0.66
N VAL A 611 -0.21 -29.63 1.43
CA VAL A 611 -1.32 -29.73 2.38
C VAL A 611 -2.36 -28.67 1.96
N PRO A 612 -3.57 -29.05 1.52
CA PRO A 612 -4.62 -28.08 1.25
C PRO A 612 -5.08 -27.42 2.55
N VAL A 613 -5.36 -26.12 2.51
CA VAL A 613 -5.86 -25.34 3.65
C VAL A 613 -7.14 -24.62 3.22
N VAL A 614 -8.22 -24.92 3.92
CA VAL A 614 -9.55 -24.36 3.67
C VAL A 614 -10.02 -23.64 4.92
N LEU A 615 -10.25 -22.33 4.83
CA LEU A 615 -11.09 -21.65 5.80
C LEU A 615 -12.56 -21.78 5.44
N LYS A 616 -13.32 -22.22 6.44
CA LYS A 616 -14.75 -21.95 6.55
C LYS A 616 -14.92 -20.80 7.53
N ARG A 617 -15.77 -19.83 7.21
CA ARG A 617 -16.26 -18.90 8.23
C ARG A 617 -17.35 -19.64 9.00
N GLY A 618 -17.29 -19.61 10.34
CA GLY A 618 -18.33 -20.16 11.18
C GLY A 618 -19.68 -19.47 10.95
N GLU A 619 -20.75 -20.04 11.49
CA GLU A 619 -22.06 -19.36 11.47
C GLU A 619 -21.91 -17.94 12.03
N GLU A 620 -22.41 -16.96 11.28
CA GLU A 620 -22.02 -15.57 11.49
C GLU A 620 -22.52 -15.07 12.87
N PRO A 621 -21.65 -14.45 13.69
CA PRO A 621 -22.11 -13.81 14.92
C PRO A 621 -23.11 -12.69 14.59
N PRO A 622 -24.11 -12.44 15.45
CA PRO A 622 -25.12 -11.42 15.18
C PRO A 622 -24.47 -10.04 14.96
N PRO A 623 -24.99 -9.22 14.03
CA PRO A 623 -24.40 -7.93 13.69
C PRO A 623 -24.41 -6.99 14.90
N ILE A 624 -23.27 -6.34 15.16
CA ILE A 624 -23.16 -5.38 16.26
C ILE A 624 -24.06 -4.18 15.95
N ARG A 625 -25.01 -3.91 16.86
CA ARG A 625 -26.04 -2.87 16.66
C ARG A 625 -25.47 -1.50 16.98
N MET A 626 -25.61 -0.57 16.03
CA MET A 626 -25.19 0.82 16.17
C MET A 626 -26.40 1.76 16.11
N ILE A 627 -26.49 2.70 17.06
CA ILE A 627 -27.50 3.77 17.06
C ILE A 627 -26.80 5.14 16.95
N GLY A 628 -27.09 5.85 15.85
CA GLY A 628 -26.59 7.20 15.63
C GLY A 628 -27.46 8.25 16.31
N ILE A 629 -26.86 9.31 16.82
CA ILE A 629 -27.54 10.45 17.43
C ILE A 629 -27.01 11.73 16.79
N ILE A 630 -27.83 12.38 15.98
CA ILE A 630 -27.47 13.52 15.14
C ILE A 630 -28.19 14.80 15.57
N GLY A 631 -27.51 15.94 15.59
CA GLY A 631 -28.09 17.24 15.90
C GLY A 631 -27.05 18.32 16.19
N SER A 632 -27.40 19.58 15.90
CA SER A 632 -26.48 20.72 16.02
C SER A 632 -26.21 21.11 17.48
N ARG A 633 -25.26 22.02 17.71
CA ARG A 633 -25.06 22.65 19.04
C ARG A 633 -26.37 23.24 19.55
N ASN A 634 -26.55 23.13 20.86
CA ASN A 634 -27.75 23.55 21.59
C ASN A 634 -29.07 22.85 21.19
N ASN A 635 -29.05 21.81 20.33
CA ASN A 635 -30.22 20.97 20.06
C ASN A 635 -30.52 19.93 21.16
N GLY A 636 -29.89 20.01 22.33
CA GLY A 636 -30.16 19.12 23.47
C GLY A 636 -29.54 17.72 23.38
N LYS A 637 -28.81 17.41 22.29
CA LYS A 637 -28.10 16.13 22.10
C LYS A 637 -27.14 15.80 23.26
N SER A 638 -26.27 16.73 23.65
CA SER A 638 -25.35 16.55 24.77
C SER A 638 -26.09 16.33 26.10
N THR A 639 -27.16 17.10 26.36
CA THR A 639 -28.00 16.94 27.56
C THR A 639 -28.73 15.59 27.60
N PHE A 640 -29.10 15.04 26.45
CA PHE A 640 -29.67 13.69 26.35
C PHE A 640 -28.64 12.61 26.67
N LEU A 641 -27.44 12.70 26.08
CA LEU A 641 -26.31 11.79 26.38
C LEU A 641 -25.89 11.85 27.85
N GLU A 642 -25.76 13.06 28.42
CA GLU A 642 -25.43 13.25 29.83
C GLU A 642 -26.45 12.61 30.78
N GLU A 643 -27.75 12.70 30.47
CA GLU A 643 -28.79 12.08 31.30
C GLU A 643 -28.83 10.56 31.13
N LEU A 644 -28.64 10.05 29.90
CA LEU A 644 -28.50 8.63 29.62
C LEU A 644 -27.32 7.99 30.37
N PHE A 645 -26.14 8.62 30.35
CA PHE A 645 -24.95 8.09 31.02
C PHE A 645 -25.10 8.06 32.55
N LYS A 646 -25.79 9.05 33.16
CA LYS A 646 -26.12 9.00 34.60
C LYS A 646 -26.98 7.79 34.97
N LEU A 647 -27.91 7.39 34.10
CA LEU A 647 -28.80 6.25 34.31
C LEU A 647 -28.07 4.91 34.16
N LEU A 648 -27.08 4.84 33.26
CA LEU A 648 -26.29 3.63 33.00
C LEU A 648 -25.20 3.38 34.04
N ASP A 649 -24.44 4.42 34.43
CA ASP A 649 -23.20 4.28 35.21
C ASP A 649 -23.21 5.05 36.55
N GLY A 650 -24.39 5.16 37.17
CA GLY A 650 -24.50 5.52 38.59
C GLY A 650 -23.91 6.89 39.00
N LYS A 651 -23.84 7.84 38.06
CA LYS A 651 -23.24 9.20 38.11
C LYS A 651 -21.82 9.38 37.55
N GLN A 652 -21.13 8.33 37.10
CA GLN A 652 -19.89 8.54 36.33
C GLN A 652 -20.19 8.92 34.86
N LYS A 653 -19.20 9.53 34.21
CA LYS A 653 -19.29 9.96 32.82
C LYS A 653 -18.61 8.92 31.96
N LEU A 654 -19.37 8.29 31.07
CA LEU A 654 -18.82 7.32 30.12
C LEU A 654 -17.85 8.03 29.18
N GLU A 655 -16.60 7.54 29.11
CA GLU A 655 -15.61 8.03 28.15
C GLU A 655 -15.77 7.30 26.80
N PRO A 656 -15.48 7.96 25.67
CA PRO A 656 -15.74 7.39 24.34
C PRO A 656 -14.74 6.29 23.96
N SER A 657 -15.21 5.23 23.31
CA SER A 657 -14.38 4.17 22.72
C SER A 657 -13.57 4.67 21.52
N PHE A 658 -14.14 5.63 20.78
CA PHE A 658 -13.49 6.32 19.66
C PHE A 658 -13.93 7.79 19.67
N GLN A 659 -13.00 8.71 19.37
CA GLN A 659 -13.30 10.13 19.18
C GLN A 659 -12.42 10.73 18.09
N ASN A 660 -13.02 11.55 17.22
CA ASN A 660 -12.31 12.49 16.35
C ASN A 660 -12.84 13.93 16.55
N ALA A 661 -12.55 14.84 15.62
CA ALA A 661 -13.00 16.23 15.69
C ALA A 661 -14.53 16.42 15.63
N PHE A 662 -15.27 15.45 15.09
CA PHE A 662 -16.70 15.56 14.78
C PHE A 662 -17.57 14.46 15.40
N ILE A 663 -17.00 13.27 15.64
CA ILE A 663 -17.72 12.04 15.99
C ILE A 663 -17.17 11.47 17.30
N LYS A 664 -18.07 10.91 18.13
CA LYS A 664 -17.71 10.11 19.30
C LYS A 664 -18.52 8.83 19.32
N GLU A 665 -17.89 7.76 19.74
CA GLU A 665 -18.47 6.43 19.87
C GLU A 665 -18.46 5.99 21.34
N TYR A 666 -19.49 5.27 21.76
CA TYR A 666 -19.68 4.82 23.13
C TYR A 666 -20.18 3.38 23.15
N SER A 667 -19.35 2.45 23.63
CA SER A 667 -19.74 1.05 23.84
C SER A 667 -20.53 0.90 25.14
N ILE A 668 -21.76 0.38 25.05
CA ILE A 668 -22.65 0.17 26.19
C ILE A 668 -22.92 -1.33 26.35
N PRO A 669 -22.52 -1.94 27.48
CA PRO A 669 -22.90 -3.32 27.80
C PRO A 669 -24.36 -3.37 28.24
N LEU A 670 -25.23 -4.00 27.45
CA LEU A 670 -26.62 -4.25 27.85
C LEU A 670 -26.69 -5.52 28.68
N ARG A 671 -27.19 -5.41 29.93
CA ARG A 671 -27.37 -6.57 30.81
C ARG A 671 -28.61 -7.37 30.39
N GLY A 672 -28.38 -8.41 29.57
CA GLY A 672 -29.38 -9.38 29.13
C GLY A 672 -28.79 -10.80 29.02
N PRO A 673 -29.61 -11.82 28.73
CA PRO A 673 -29.15 -13.21 28.66
C PRO A 673 -28.19 -13.52 27.49
N ASP A 674 -28.12 -12.66 26.47
CA ASP A 674 -27.35 -12.87 25.24
C ASP A 674 -26.11 -11.94 25.09
N GLU A 675 -25.72 -11.21 26.15
CA GLU A 675 -24.56 -10.29 26.19
C GLU A 675 -24.40 -9.34 24.97
N GLU A 676 -25.49 -8.84 24.38
CA GLU A 676 -25.43 -7.88 23.28
C GLU A 676 -24.68 -6.59 23.67
N SER A 677 -23.65 -6.23 22.89
CA SER A 677 -23.00 -4.92 22.97
C SER A 677 -23.68 -3.92 22.04
N LEU A 678 -24.04 -2.75 22.59
CA LEU A 678 -24.66 -1.66 21.86
C LEU A 678 -23.65 -0.53 21.64
N ILE A 679 -23.52 -0.06 20.39
CA ILE A 679 -22.70 1.11 20.07
C ILE A 679 -23.62 2.34 19.92
N LEU A 680 -23.38 3.40 20.70
CA LEU A 680 -23.97 4.72 20.44
C LEU A 680 -22.96 5.64 19.77
N VAL A 681 -23.41 6.38 18.76
CA VAL A 681 -22.55 7.30 18.00
C VAL A 681 -23.12 8.72 18.07
N ASP A 682 -22.34 9.63 18.64
CA ASP A 682 -22.57 11.08 18.59
C ASP A 682 -22.15 11.60 17.20
N LEU A 683 -23.13 11.82 16.32
CA LEU A 683 -22.92 12.23 14.93
C LEU A 683 -23.04 13.77 14.76
N PRO A 684 -22.18 14.40 13.95
CA PRO A 684 -22.20 15.84 13.71
C PRO A 684 -23.41 16.24 12.86
N ALA A 685 -23.70 17.53 12.87
CA ALA A 685 -24.75 18.16 12.07
C ALA A 685 -24.22 19.51 11.56
N PHE A 686 -24.91 20.11 10.58
CA PHE A 686 -24.58 21.46 10.12
C PHE A 686 -24.93 22.49 11.19
N GLU A 687 -24.00 23.42 11.44
CA GLU A 687 -24.05 24.38 12.57
C GLU A 687 -24.40 25.81 12.12
N ASP A 688 -24.09 26.13 10.87
CA ASP A 688 -24.24 27.45 10.25
C ASP A 688 -24.70 27.29 8.79
N ASN A 689 -24.64 28.36 7.99
CA ASN A 689 -24.90 28.30 6.54
C ASN A 689 -23.59 28.20 5.72
N ASN A 690 -22.42 28.08 6.35
CA ASN A 690 -21.14 28.06 5.64
C ASN A 690 -20.96 26.70 4.95
N ILE A 691 -21.03 26.71 3.63
CA ILE A 691 -21.02 25.51 2.82
C ILE A 691 -19.67 24.74 2.90
N ASP A 692 -18.56 25.43 3.18
CA ASP A 692 -17.25 24.82 3.42
C ASP A 692 -17.24 23.95 4.70
N ASN A 693 -17.94 24.41 5.75
CA ASN A 693 -18.12 23.66 6.99
C ASN A 693 -18.99 22.40 6.75
N HIS A 694 -19.94 22.47 5.81
CA HIS A 694 -20.81 21.34 5.49
C HIS A 694 -20.04 20.19 4.83
N VAL A 695 -19.06 20.48 3.96
CA VAL A 695 -18.18 19.46 3.36
C VAL A 695 -17.42 18.71 4.44
N SER A 696 -16.79 19.45 5.36
CA SER A 696 -15.99 18.86 6.45
C SER A 696 -16.81 17.93 7.34
N VAL A 697 -18.03 18.37 7.73
CA VAL A 697 -18.97 17.58 8.52
C VAL A 697 -19.42 16.32 7.77
N LEU A 698 -19.82 16.46 6.51
CA LEU A 698 -20.32 15.34 5.72
C LEU A 698 -19.21 14.32 5.40
N ARG A 699 -18.02 14.80 5.00
CA ARG A 699 -16.84 13.97 4.73
C ARG A 699 -16.48 13.11 5.95
N ALA A 700 -16.42 13.70 7.15
CA ALA A 700 -16.12 12.98 8.39
C ALA A 700 -17.17 11.91 8.74
N MET A 701 -18.45 12.21 8.53
CA MET A 701 -19.57 11.30 8.83
C MET A 701 -19.64 10.13 7.84
N VAL A 702 -19.56 10.40 6.53
CA VAL A 702 -19.59 9.37 5.50
C VAL A 702 -18.37 8.45 5.62
N ALA A 703 -17.19 9.02 5.86
CA ALA A 703 -15.97 8.27 6.17
C ALA A 703 -16.20 7.24 7.29
N TYR A 704 -16.59 7.70 8.48
CA TYR A 704 -16.82 6.85 9.65
C TYR A 704 -17.90 5.79 9.41
N LEU A 705 -19.04 6.16 8.85
CA LEU A 705 -20.15 5.22 8.62
C LEU A 705 -19.78 4.11 7.62
N ALA A 706 -18.92 4.41 6.65
CA ALA A 706 -18.36 3.42 5.72
C ALA A 706 -17.35 2.49 6.41
N THR A 707 -16.43 3.04 7.25
CA THR A 707 -15.51 2.22 8.07
C THR A 707 -16.28 1.23 8.94
N GLN A 708 -17.38 1.67 9.57
CA GLN A 708 -18.20 0.82 10.43
C GLN A 708 -18.97 -0.26 9.63
N HIS A 709 -19.48 0.07 8.43
CA HIS A 709 -20.13 -0.91 7.56
C HIS A 709 -19.14 -2.01 7.10
N GLN A 710 -17.90 -1.65 6.78
CA GLN A 710 -16.83 -2.62 6.49
C GLN A 710 -16.52 -3.54 7.69
N LYS A 711 -16.63 -3.03 8.92
CA LYS A 711 -16.52 -3.81 10.17
C LYS A 711 -17.79 -4.61 10.51
N ARG A 712 -18.80 -4.61 9.63
CA ARG A 712 -20.13 -5.20 9.84
C ARG A 712 -20.93 -4.61 11.01
N CYS A 713 -20.56 -3.41 11.47
CA CYS A 713 -21.34 -2.61 12.41
C CYS A 713 -22.42 -1.84 11.65
N GLN A 714 -23.67 -2.32 11.72
CA GLN A 714 -24.79 -1.71 11.00
C GLN A 714 -25.48 -0.63 11.85
N LEU A 715 -25.73 0.53 11.24
CA LEU A 715 -26.59 1.55 11.80
C LEU A 715 -28.03 1.03 11.78
N THR A 716 -28.59 0.65 12.93
CA THR A 716 -29.95 0.11 13.02
C THR A 716 -30.98 1.20 13.22
N SER A 717 -30.62 2.29 13.90
CA SER A 717 -31.51 3.42 14.23
C SER A 717 -30.77 4.76 14.24
N LEU A 718 -31.49 5.85 13.95
CA LEU A 718 -30.95 7.20 13.97
C LEU A 718 -31.87 8.15 14.75
N ILE A 719 -31.35 8.81 15.77
CA ILE A 719 -32.07 9.81 16.57
C ILE A 719 -31.70 11.21 16.08
N TRP A 720 -32.65 11.95 15.53
CA TRP A 720 -32.46 13.37 15.19
C TRP A 720 -32.95 14.27 16.32
N CYS A 721 -32.01 14.93 16.98
CA CYS A 721 -32.26 15.87 18.07
C CYS A 721 -32.62 17.26 17.51
N TYR A 722 -33.86 17.71 17.77
CA TYR A 722 -34.36 19.03 17.37
C TYR A 722 -34.84 19.85 18.58
N ASN A 723 -34.32 21.07 18.74
CA ASN A 723 -34.73 21.96 19.83
C ASN A 723 -36.08 22.62 19.56
N ILE A 724 -37.14 22.13 20.22
CA ILE A 724 -38.52 22.63 20.04
C ILE A 724 -38.73 24.05 20.56
N SER A 725 -37.84 24.54 21.42
CA SER A 725 -37.91 25.91 21.97
C SER A 725 -37.38 27.00 21.02
N LYS A 726 -36.81 26.62 19.86
CA LYS A 726 -36.41 27.57 18.80
C LYS A 726 -37.63 28.39 18.36
N PRO A 727 -37.49 29.72 18.13
CA PRO A 727 -38.62 30.57 17.79
C PRO A 727 -39.15 30.36 16.37
N ARG A 728 -38.32 29.82 15.47
CA ARG A 728 -38.60 29.50 14.06
C ARG A 728 -37.73 28.32 13.63
N PHE A 729 -38.20 27.55 12.65
CA PHE A 729 -37.39 26.59 11.90
C PHE A 729 -36.48 27.37 10.92
N THR A 730 -35.19 27.06 10.88
CA THR A 730 -34.20 27.79 10.07
C THR A 730 -33.79 27.02 8.80
N VAL A 731 -33.06 27.68 7.89
CA VAL A 731 -32.47 27.02 6.70
C VAL A 731 -31.56 25.86 7.13
N VAL A 732 -30.70 26.07 8.14
CA VAL A 732 -29.82 25.04 8.71
C VAL A 732 -30.61 23.85 9.31
N ASP A 733 -31.79 24.11 9.91
CA ASP A 733 -32.66 23.02 10.39
C ASP A 733 -33.24 22.19 9.23
N GLY A 734 -33.54 22.85 8.09
CA GLY A 734 -33.97 22.18 6.86
C GLY A 734 -32.86 21.37 6.19
N GLU A 735 -31.64 21.91 6.13
CA GLU A 735 -30.47 21.20 5.62
C GLU A 735 -30.11 19.99 6.49
N ASN A 736 -30.23 20.09 7.81
CA ASN A 736 -30.06 18.94 8.71
C ASN A 736 -31.18 17.90 8.58
N LEU A 737 -32.41 18.30 8.25
CA LEU A 737 -33.49 17.37 7.94
C LEU A 737 -33.24 16.65 6.60
N ASN A 738 -32.73 17.35 5.59
CA ASN A 738 -32.29 16.74 4.33
C ASN A 738 -31.14 15.76 4.57
N LEU A 739 -30.14 16.14 5.37
CA LEU A 739 -29.03 15.29 5.77
C LEU A 739 -29.50 13.98 6.42
N VAL A 740 -30.47 14.04 7.34
CA VAL A 740 -31.08 12.85 7.97
C VAL A 740 -31.80 11.98 6.92
N LYS A 741 -32.52 12.57 5.97
CA LYS A 741 -33.19 11.83 4.89
C LYS A 741 -32.20 11.15 3.96
N ASP A 742 -31.10 11.82 3.61
CA ASP A 742 -30.08 11.29 2.70
C ASP A 742 -29.22 10.20 3.39
N ILE A 743 -28.95 10.33 4.70
CA ILE A 743 -28.28 9.28 5.51
C ILE A 743 -29.11 7.99 5.51
N SER A 744 -30.41 8.10 5.81
CA SER A 744 -31.29 6.95 5.98
C SER A 744 -31.74 6.35 4.66
N GLY A 745 -32.14 7.18 3.71
CA GLY A 745 -32.89 6.75 2.55
C GLY A 745 -34.32 6.34 2.87
N LEU A 746 -35.15 6.23 1.82
CA LEU A 746 -36.59 5.98 1.94
C LEU A 746 -36.94 4.73 2.77
N ASN A 747 -36.10 3.69 2.71
CA ASN A 747 -36.32 2.43 3.41
C ASN A 747 -36.04 2.52 4.92
N ALA A 748 -34.96 3.19 5.33
CA ALA A 748 -34.56 3.28 6.74
C ALA A 748 -35.21 4.46 7.49
N LEU A 749 -35.92 5.37 6.81
CA LEU A 749 -36.69 6.45 7.45
C LEU A 749 -37.65 5.95 8.56
N LYS A 750 -38.17 4.72 8.46
CA LYS A 750 -39.00 4.11 9.51
C LYS A 750 -38.25 3.85 10.84
N ASN A 751 -36.91 3.73 10.80
CA ASN A 751 -36.02 3.55 11.95
C ASN A 751 -35.41 4.87 12.45
N VAL A 752 -35.76 6.01 11.82
CA VAL A 752 -35.44 7.34 12.34
C VAL A 752 -36.40 7.69 13.48
N THR A 753 -35.88 8.37 14.51
CA THR A 753 -36.67 8.96 15.59
C THR A 753 -36.39 10.46 15.66
N VAL A 754 -37.44 11.29 15.53
CA VAL A 754 -37.33 12.72 15.83
C VAL A 754 -37.46 12.90 17.34
N LEU A 755 -36.34 13.22 17.99
CA LEU A 755 -36.31 13.57 19.40
C LEU A 755 -36.40 15.09 19.56
N THR A 756 -37.60 15.56 19.89
CA THR A 756 -37.82 16.97 20.20
C THR A 756 -37.33 17.26 21.62
N THR A 757 -36.35 18.12 21.77
CA THR A 757 -35.66 18.41 23.04
C THR A 757 -36.05 19.77 23.61
N ASN A 758 -35.62 20.06 24.84
CA ASN A 758 -35.83 21.32 25.57
C ASN A 758 -37.29 21.63 25.96
N TRP A 759 -38.15 20.60 26.11
CA TRP A 759 -39.53 20.76 26.63
C TRP A 759 -39.61 21.35 28.05
N ASN A 760 -38.49 21.37 28.78
CA ASN A 760 -38.35 22.01 30.09
C ASN A 760 -38.11 23.53 30.04
N LYS A 761 -37.69 24.10 28.90
CA LYS A 761 -37.41 25.55 28.80
C LYS A 761 -38.71 26.35 28.94
N GLY A 762 -38.81 27.14 30.00
CA GLY A 762 -40.00 27.92 30.38
C GLY A 762 -40.75 27.37 31.61
N ALA A 763 -40.45 26.16 32.09
CA ALA A 763 -41.10 25.59 33.27
C ALA A 763 -40.87 26.39 34.57
N GLY A 764 -39.73 27.08 34.68
CA GLY A 764 -39.36 27.89 35.85
C GLY A 764 -40.16 29.19 36.05
N LEU A 765 -41.01 29.59 35.09
CA LEU A 765 -41.89 30.78 35.24
C LEU A 765 -43.16 30.49 36.08
N VAL A 766 -43.37 29.24 36.50
CA VAL A 766 -44.60 28.80 37.20
C VAL A 766 -44.51 28.96 38.73
N THR A 767 -43.33 29.23 39.29
CA THR A 767 -43.12 29.31 40.75
C THR A 767 -43.58 30.61 41.40
N ASN A 768 -43.72 31.71 40.64
CA ASN A 768 -44.22 32.99 41.16
C ASN A 768 -45.76 33.03 41.15
N VAL A 769 -46.38 32.34 42.12
CA VAL A 769 -47.81 32.50 42.44
C VAL A 769 -48.02 33.84 43.17
N GLY A 770 -47.99 34.92 42.40
CA GLY A 770 -48.49 36.22 42.84
C GLY A 770 -50.01 36.18 43.05
N LYS A 771 -50.49 36.78 44.14
CA LYS A 771 -51.92 36.77 44.55
C LYS A 771 -52.80 37.62 43.61
N SER A 772 -53.09 37.12 42.41
CA SER A 772 -54.26 37.53 41.60
C SER A 772 -54.57 36.46 40.55
N GLY A 773 -55.84 36.12 40.37
CA GLY A 773 -56.25 34.96 39.57
C GLY A 773 -56.09 35.16 38.06
N THR A 774 -54.99 34.65 37.48
CA THR A 774 -54.92 34.38 36.03
C THR A 774 -54.02 33.18 35.72
N LEU A 775 -54.62 32.03 35.38
CA LEU A 775 -53.96 30.75 35.04
C LEU A 775 -53.25 30.75 33.66
N ALA A 776 -52.77 31.90 33.19
CA ALA A 776 -52.37 32.08 31.78
C ALA A 776 -50.88 31.79 31.49
N ALA A 777 -49.98 31.93 32.47
CA ALA A 777 -48.54 31.98 32.21
C ALA A 777 -47.92 30.62 31.78
N GLY A 778 -48.18 29.55 32.55
CA GLY A 778 -47.57 28.23 32.31
C GLY A 778 -48.10 27.48 31.07
N VAL A 779 -49.27 27.87 30.55
CA VAL A 779 -49.91 27.23 29.39
C VAL A 779 -49.32 27.74 28.05
N SER A 780 -48.62 28.88 28.06
CA SER A 780 -48.14 29.53 26.83
C SER A 780 -46.93 28.85 26.16
N PRO A 781 -45.90 28.30 26.86
CA PRO A 781 -44.77 27.66 26.19
C PRO A 781 -45.16 26.27 25.65
N LEU A 782 -45.93 25.49 26.41
CA LEU A 782 -46.33 24.13 26.00
C LEU A 782 -47.15 24.16 24.70
N ARG A 783 -48.20 24.98 24.63
CA ARG A 783 -49.01 25.13 23.40
C ARG A 783 -48.18 25.64 22.21
N ARG A 784 -47.15 26.46 22.45
CA ARG A 784 -46.22 26.90 21.41
C ARG A 784 -45.36 25.75 20.90
N TYR A 785 -44.84 24.90 21.78
CA TYR A 785 -44.02 23.75 21.42
C TYR A 785 -44.85 22.66 20.73
N GLU A 786 -46.08 22.40 21.18
CA GLU A 786 -47.01 21.50 20.50
C GLU A 786 -47.39 22.00 19.09
N LYS A 787 -47.56 23.32 18.92
CA LYS A 787 -47.74 23.93 17.59
C LYS A 787 -46.48 23.84 16.71
N ALA A 788 -45.29 24.00 17.29
CA ALA A 788 -44.04 23.82 16.55
C ALA A 788 -43.83 22.35 16.13
N GLU A 789 -44.20 21.39 16.99
CA GLU A 789 -44.15 19.96 16.69
C GLU A 789 -45.15 19.57 15.60
N SER A 790 -46.37 20.12 15.63
CA SER A 790 -47.36 19.87 14.58
C SER A 790 -46.98 20.51 13.23
N GLN A 791 -46.20 21.58 13.23
CA GLN A 791 -45.59 22.16 12.03
C GLN A 791 -44.37 21.37 11.53
N LEU A 792 -43.64 20.68 12.42
CA LEU A 792 -42.49 19.84 12.07
C LEU A 792 -42.91 18.48 11.48
N LYS A 793 -43.99 17.88 11.98
CA LYS A 793 -44.47 16.56 11.55
C LYS A 793 -44.63 16.39 10.03
N PRO A 794 -45.26 17.31 9.28
CA PRO A 794 -45.35 17.23 7.81
C PRO A 794 -44.00 17.26 7.08
N LEU A 795 -42.99 17.93 7.64
CA LEU A 795 -41.65 18.00 7.03
C LEU A 795 -40.91 16.66 7.16
N CYS A 796 -41.23 15.88 8.20
CA CYS A 796 -40.63 14.58 8.50
C CYS A 796 -41.48 13.40 8.01
N GLU A 797 -42.23 13.57 6.91
CA GLU A 797 -43.00 12.49 6.29
C GLU A 797 -42.11 11.25 6.03
N GLY A 798 -42.62 10.06 6.35
CA GLY A 798 -41.88 8.79 6.37
C GLY A 798 -41.26 8.43 7.74
N VAL A 799 -40.99 9.41 8.63
CA VAL A 799 -40.46 9.13 9.97
C VAL A 799 -41.58 8.72 10.92
N LYS A 800 -41.52 7.49 11.45
CA LYS A 800 -42.60 6.91 12.26
C LYS A 800 -42.58 7.32 13.74
N LYS A 801 -41.41 7.61 14.32
CA LYS A 801 -41.25 7.82 15.77
C LYS A 801 -40.98 9.30 16.08
N PHE A 802 -41.93 9.96 16.73
CA PHE A 802 -41.76 11.27 17.36
C PHE A 802 -41.72 11.10 18.88
N LYS A 803 -40.67 11.61 19.52
CA LYS A 803 -40.42 11.48 20.96
C LYS A 803 -40.07 12.84 21.56
N ARG A 804 -40.35 13.02 22.86
CA ARG A 804 -40.15 14.28 23.60
C ARG A 804 -39.12 14.08 24.70
N PHE A 805 -38.16 15.00 24.84
CA PHE A 805 -37.14 14.99 25.88
C PHE A 805 -36.99 16.35 26.58
N GLY A 806 -36.77 16.32 27.90
CA GLY A 806 -36.45 17.48 28.71
C GLY A 806 -36.12 17.08 30.14
N THR A 807 -35.17 17.77 30.76
CA THR A 807 -34.75 17.53 32.14
C THR A 807 -35.59 18.37 33.11
N PHE A 808 -36.29 17.70 34.04
CA PHE A 808 -37.20 18.35 34.99
C PHE A 808 -36.72 18.10 36.42
N SER A 809 -36.61 19.17 37.22
CA SER A 809 -36.26 19.10 38.63
C SER A 809 -37.41 18.61 39.54
N ASP A 810 -38.63 18.53 38.99
CA ASP A 810 -39.85 18.14 39.69
C ASP A 810 -40.68 17.16 38.83
N PRO A 811 -41.03 15.97 39.33
CA PRO A 811 -41.93 15.03 38.66
C PRO A 811 -43.31 15.62 38.30
N ALA A 812 -43.85 16.56 39.08
CA ALA A 812 -45.11 17.21 38.77
C ALA A 812 -44.96 18.14 37.55
N ALA A 813 -43.87 18.90 37.47
CA ALA A 813 -43.51 19.66 36.27
C ALA A 813 -43.31 18.77 35.03
N ARG A 814 -42.67 17.60 35.16
CA ARG A 814 -42.54 16.61 34.05
C ARG A 814 -43.93 16.16 33.55
N LYS A 815 -44.87 15.88 34.46
CA LYS A 815 -46.25 15.46 34.14
C LYS A 815 -47.14 16.60 33.60
N MET A 816 -46.87 17.85 33.97
CA MET A 816 -47.55 19.01 33.38
C MET A 816 -47.06 19.32 31.97
N MET A 817 -45.74 19.22 31.73
CA MET A 817 -45.12 19.56 30.45
C MET A 817 -45.11 18.40 29.43
N SER A 818 -45.56 17.20 29.80
CA SER A 818 -45.74 16.08 28.86
C SER A 818 -46.91 16.27 27.89
N GLY A 819 -47.91 17.11 28.19
CA GLY A 819 -49.08 17.28 27.31
C GLY A 819 -49.75 15.93 26.98
N SER A 820 -50.01 15.66 25.69
CA SER A 820 -50.56 14.38 25.21
C SER A 820 -49.54 13.26 24.95
N THR A 821 -48.24 13.52 25.05
CA THR A 821 -47.17 12.58 24.66
C THR A 821 -46.06 12.60 25.69
N PRO A 822 -45.81 11.51 26.44
CA PRO A 822 -44.89 11.52 27.57
C PRO A 822 -43.48 11.99 27.18
N VAL A 823 -42.82 12.65 28.13
CA VAL A 823 -41.38 12.93 28.03
C VAL A 823 -40.66 11.63 28.34
N GLU A 824 -40.01 11.06 27.33
CA GLU A 824 -39.35 9.76 27.39
C GLU A 824 -38.23 9.75 28.43
N ASP A 825 -38.01 8.58 29.03
CA ASP A 825 -36.76 8.30 29.69
C ASP A 825 -35.67 7.96 28.64
N PRO A 826 -34.44 8.50 28.73
CA PRO A 826 -33.39 8.21 27.76
C PRO A 826 -33.05 6.73 27.63
N LEU A 827 -33.08 5.96 28.73
CA LEU A 827 -32.72 4.54 28.70
C LEU A 827 -33.86 3.72 28.07
N GLU A 828 -35.12 3.99 28.44
CA GLU A 828 -36.29 3.38 27.79
C GLU A 828 -36.33 3.66 26.29
N LEU A 829 -35.97 4.89 25.87
CA LEU A 829 -35.90 5.24 24.46
C LEU A 829 -34.86 4.40 23.72
N ILE A 830 -33.63 4.31 24.24
CA ILE A 830 -32.56 3.53 23.60
C ILE A 830 -32.93 2.03 23.54
N LEU A 831 -33.46 1.46 24.62
CA LEU A 831 -33.94 0.07 24.64
C LEU A 831 -35.12 -0.17 23.69
N SER A 832 -35.96 0.84 23.42
CA SER A 832 -37.04 0.74 22.43
C SER A 832 -36.57 0.77 20.96
N LEU A 833 -35.28 1.06 20.73
CA LEU A 833 -34.67 1.12 19.41
C LEU A 833 -33.83 -0.12 19.07
N THR A 834 -33.35 -0.87 20.06
CA THR A 834 -32.65 -2.15 19.82
C THR A 834 -33.56 -3.22 19.23
N SER A 835 -34.88 -3.11 19.43
CA SER A 835 -35.91 -4.01 18.87
C SER A 835 -36.46 -3.60 17.49
N ASN A 836 -35.84 -2.62 16.81
CA ASN A 836 -36.21 -2.26 15.44
C ASN A 836 -35.80 -3.37 14.45
N GLU A 837 -36.59 -3.55 13.39
CA GLU A 837 -36.22 -4.37 12.23
C GLU A 837 -34.90 -3.87 11.62
N GLU A 838 -34.00 -4.78 11.26
CA GLU A 838 -32.75 -4.46 10.57
C GLU A 838 -33.04 -3.93 9.16
N VAL A 839 -32.54 -2.73 8.88
CA VAL A 839 -32.65 -2.05 7.59
C VAL A 839 -31.36 -1.32 7.32
N GLU A 840 -30.74 -1.61 6.18
CA GLU A 840 -29.53 -0.93 5.76
C GLU A 840 -29.78 0.56 5.49
N PHE A 841 -28.99 1.42 6.13
CA PHE A 841 -29.00 2.87 5.91
C PHE A 841 -28.30 3.21 4.60
N GLN A 842 -28.97 4.03 3.77
CA GLN A 842 -28.54 4.32 2.39
C GLN A 842 -27.09 4.80 2.28
N VAL A 843 -26.64 5.70 3.17
CA VAL A 843 -25.26 6.22 3.12
C VAL A 843 -24.18 5.17 3.42
N GLN A 844 -24.47 4.16 4.24
CA GLN A 844 -23.50 3.10 4.52
C GLN A 844 -23.26 2.25 3.27
N ARG A 845 -24.33 1.92 2.53
CA ARG A 845 -24.22 1.21 1.25
C ARG A 845 -23.51 2.05 0.20
N GLU A 846 -24.00 3.27 -0.06
CA GLU A 846 -23.48 4.15 -1.12
C GLU A 846 -21.99 4.45 -0.94
N ALA A 847 -21.54 4.72 0.29
CA ALA A 847 -20.14 5.03 0.57
C ALA A 847 -19.21 3.83 0.32
N CYS A 848 -19.64 2.61 0.69
CA CYS A 848 -18.90 1.39 0.44
C CYS A 848 -18.88 0.97 -1.05
N GLU A 849 -19.99 1.16 -1.76
CA GLU A 849 -20.12 0.83 -3.19
C GLU A 849 -19.30 1.79 -4.07
N THR A 850 -19.40 3.10 -3.81
CA THR A 850 -18.82 4.12 -4.71
C THR A 850 -17.42 4.59 -4.31
N LYS A 851 -17.06 4.46 -3.03
CA LYS A 851 -15.81 5.01 -2.45
C LYS A 851 -15.56 6.50 -2.76
N LYS A 852 -16.61 7.28 -3.07
CA LYS A 852 -16.54 8.73 -3.36
C LYS A 852 -17.62 9.49 -2.60
N LEU A 853 -17.33 10.70 -2.12
CA LEU A 853 -18.32 11.48 -1.37
C LEU A 853 -19.48 11.92 -2.27
N VAL A 854 -19.18 12.39 -3.49
CA VAL A 854 -20.17 12.65 -4.55
C VAL A 854 -20.99 11.39 -4.91
N GLY A 855 -20.42 10.19 -4.75
CA GLY A 855 -21.11 8.91 -4.97
C GLY A 855 -22.24 8.61 -3.97
N THR A 856 -22.39 9.43 -2.92
CA THR A 856 -23.53 9.36 -2.00
C THR A 856 -24.60 10.39 -2.35
N THR A 857 -25.85 10.09 -2.04
CA THR A 857 -26.99 11.01 -2.22
C THR A 857 -26.78 12.32 -1.47
N ALA A 858 -26.24 12.25 -0.24
CA ALA A 858 -25.90 13.42 0.56
C ALA A 858 -24.80 14.29 -0.09
N GLY A 859 -23.76 13.65 -0.64
CA GLY A 859 -22.68 14.36 -1.35
C GLY A 859 -23.14 14.98 -2.67
N THR A 860 -23.96 14.28 -3.44
CA THR A 860 -24.61 14.81 -4.65
C THR A 860 -25.47 16.05 -4.32
N ARG A 861 -26.26 16.02 -3.24
CA ARG A 861 -27.04 17.20 -2.81
C ARG A 861 -26.13 18.38 -2.44
N LEU A 862 -25.04 18.12 -1.72
CA LEU A 862 -24.09 19.16 -1.33
C LEU A 862 -23.37 19.76 -2.57
N GLN A 863 -22.98 18.93 -3.53
CA GLN A 863 -22.39 19.37 -4.80
C GLN A 863 -23.34 20.28 -5.60
N GLY A 864 -24.63 19.95 -5.65
CA GLY A 864 -25.65 20.80 -6.28
C GLY A 864 -25.82 22.15 -5.59
N ARG A 865 -25.74 22.19 -4.25
CA ARG A 865 -25.74 23.45 -3.48
C ARG A 865 -24.50 24.30 -3.73
N PHE A 866 -23.31 23.69 -3.81
CA PHE A 866 -22.07 24.39 -4.18
C PHE A 866 -22.19 25.04 -5.57
N SER A 867 -22.69 24.28 -6.54
CA SER A 867 -22.87 24.76 -7.92
C SER A 867 -23.81 25.97 -7.96
N ALA A 868 -24.94 25.92 -7.25
CA ALA A 868 -25.89 27.02 -7.18
C ALA A 868 -25.35 28.28 -6.47
N GLU A 869 -24.53 28.14 -5.43
CA GLU A 869 -23.93 29.30 -4.75
C GLU A 869 -22.79 29.92 -5.57
N ILE A 870 -22.06 29.12 -6.37
CA ILE A 870 -21.12 29.61 -7.38
C ILE A 870 -21.84 30.39 -8.48
N GLU A 871 -22.89 29.82 -9.11
CA GLU A 871 -23.70 30.52 -10.14
C GLU A 871 -24.26 31.86 -9.62
N LYS A 872 -24.66 31.90 -8.35
CA LYS A 872 -25.13 33.11 -7.69
C LYS A 872 -24.01 34.14 -7.53
N LYS A 873 -22.83 33.75 -7.00
CA LYS A 873 -21.68 34.66 -6.88
C LYS A 873 -21.17 35.16 -8.23
N GLU A 874 -21.20 34.32 -9.27
CA GLU A 874 -20.86 34.72 -10.64
C GLU A 874 -21.83 35.80 -11.16
N LYS A 875 -23.13 35.66 -10.86
CA LYS A 875 -24.13 36.68 -11.17
C LYS A 875 -23.95 37.96 -10.35
N ASP A 876 -23.57 37.84 -9.08
CA ASP A 876 -23.28 38.99 -8.22
C ASP A 876 -22.07 39.78 -8.78
N ILE A 877 -21.00 39.08 -9.23
CA ILE A 877 -19.85 39.70 -9.92
C ILE A 877 -20.26 40.44 -11.20
N LEU A 878 -21.16 39.87 -12.01
CA LEU A 878 -21.69 40.54 -13.21
C LEU A 878 -22.52 41.79 -12.88
N GLY A 879 -23.20 41.80 -11.72
CA GLY A 879 -23.89 42.97 -11.19
C GLY A 879 -22.91 44.07 -10.75
N LEU A 880 -21.90 43.69 -9.95
CA LEU A 880 -20.82 44.59 -9.53
C LEU A 880 -20.05 45.17 -10.72
N ASP A 881 -19.84 44.39 -11.79
CA ASP A 881 -19.24 44.90 -13.03
C ASP A 881 -20.13 45.92 -13.76
N ALA A 882 -21.46 45.77 -13.73
CA ALA A 882 -22.35 46.79 -14.28
C ALA A 882 -22.25 48.10 -13.47
N GLU A 883 -22.32 48.02 -12.14
CA GLU A 883 -22.18 49.17 -11.25
C GLU A 883 -20.82 49.86 -11.37
N LEU A 884 -19.72 49.09 -11.46
CA LEU A 884 -18.37 49.62 -11.69
C LEU A 884 -18.17 50.31 -13.04
N ASN A 885 -18.99 50.00 -14.05
CA ASN A 885 -18.95 50.66 -15.36
C ASN A 885 -19.74 51.99 -15.37
N ASP A 886 -20.73 52.16 -14.50
CA ASP A 886 -21.52 53.39 -14.36
C ASP A 886 -20.85 54.44 -13.44
N LEU A 887 -19.86 54.05 -12.63
CA LEU A 887 -19.11 54.93 -11.72
C LEU A 887 -17.85 55.56 -12.35
N ALA A 888 -17.55 56.81 -11.98
CA ALA A 888 -16.34 57.50 -12.40
C ALA A 888 -15.06 56.92 -11.76
N GLU A 889 -13.89 57.11 -12.39
CA GLU A 889 -12.59 56.59 -11.92
C GLU A 889 -12.16 57.10 -10.53
N HIS A 890 -12.76 58.16 -10.00
CA HIS A 890 -12.42 58.76 -8.71
C HIS A 890 -13.59 58.74 -7.72
N ASP A 891 -14.60 57.92 -7.99
CA ASP A 891 -15.73 57.74 -7.07
C ASP A 891 -15.26 57.01 -5.79
N PRO A 892 -15.59 57.49 -4.58
CA PRO A 892 -15.16 56.87 -3.33
C PRO A 892 -15.69 55.44 -3.15
N ASP A 893 -16.85 55.10 -3.71
CA ASP A 893 -17.49 53.79 -3.52
C ASP A 893 -16.89 52.73 -4.48
N ARG A 894 -16.19 53.16 -5.54
CA ARG A 894 -15.53 52.28 -6.53
C ARG A 894 -14.55 51.29 -5.91
N ASN A 895 -13.80 51.71 -4.88
CA ASN A 895 -12.83 50.83 -4.22
C ASN A 895 -13.51 49.73 -3.41
N ALA A 896 -14.65 50.02 -2.77
CA ALA A 896 -15.40 49.02 -2.00
C ALA A 896 -16.01 47.96 -2.91
N LEU A 897 -16.57 48.36 -4.06
CA LEU A 897 -17.11 47.43 -5.06
C LEU A 897 -16.01 46.56 -5.71
N LEU A 898 -14.78 47.09 -5.88
CA LEU A 898 -13.64 46.29 -6.33
C LEU A 898 -13.18 45.26 -5.29
N GLU A 899 -13.23 45.60 -4.00
CA GLU A 899 -12.92 44.68 -2.89
C GLU A 899 -13.99 43.58 -2.78
N GLU A 900 -15.28 43.93 -2.81
CA GLU A 900 -16.40 42.96 -2.80
C GLU A 900 -16.36 42.02 -4.01
N LYS A 901 -16.00 42.53 -5.19
CA LYS A 901 -15.79 41.72 -6.40
C LYS A 901 -14.61 40.76 -6.26
N ALA A 902 -13.51 41.19 -5.65
CA ALA A 902 -12.33 40.36 -5.42
C ALA A 902 -12.63 39.22 -4.44
N ASP A 903 -13.32 39.52 -3.33
CA ASP A 903 -13.78 38.54 -2.35
C ASP A 903 -14.72 37.50 -2.99
N ALA A 904 -15.69 37.96 -3.81
CA ALA A 904 -16.59 37.07 -4.54
C ALA A 904 -15.84 36.13 -5.51
N ALA A 905 -14.81 36.63 -6.21
CA ALA A 905 -13.99 35.81 -7.09
C ALA A 905 -13.12 34.80 -6.32
N GLN A 906 -12.62 35.18 -5.14
CA GLN A 906 -11.84 34.29 -4.27
C GLN A 906 -12.72 33.19 -3.62
N ASP A 907 -13.96 33.51 -3.24
CA ASP A 907 -14.96 32.51 -2.81
C ASP A 907 -15.21 31.48 -3.92
N ILE A 908 -15.48 31.92 -5.16
CA ILE A 908 -15.70 31.01 -6.30
C ILE A 908 -14.49 30.09 -6.53
N LEU A 909 -13.27 30.64 -6.48
CA LEU A 909 -12.06 29.84 -6.66
C LEU A 909 -11.92 28.78 -5.55
N ARG A 910 -12.12 29.17 -4.28
CA ARG A 910 -12.08 28.25 -3.13
C ARG A 910 -13.13 27.14 -3.28
N TRP A 911 -14.34 27.50 -3.70
CA TRP A 911 -15.46 26.56 -3.85
C TRP A 911 -15.31 25.62 -5.04
N ARG A 912 -14.69 26.06 -6.14
CA ARG A 912 -14.35 25.18 -7.28
C ARG A 912 -13.27 24.16 -6.92
N VAL A 913 -12.21 24.57 -6.23
CA VAL A 913 -11.21 23.63 -5.68
C VAL A 913 -11.87 22.65 -4.71
N THR A 914 -12.71 23.15 -3.80
CA THR A 914 -13.45 22.31 -2.84
C THR A 914 -14.37 21.30 -3.54
N LEU A 915 -14.95 21.65 -4.69
CA LEU A 915 -15.77 20.77 -5.54
C LEU A 915 -14.95 19.67 -6.23
N GLU A 916 -13.74 20.00 -6.70
CA GLU A 916 -12.78 19.04 -7.28
C GLU A 916 -12.30 18.05 -6.19
N ASP A 917 -12.16 18.52 -4.94
CA ASP A 917 -11.78 17.71 -3.77
C ASP A 917 -12.92 16.87 -3.13
N ILE A 918 -14.14 16.78 -3.69
CA ILE A 918 -15.26 15.97 -3.11
C ILE A 918 -15.10 14.45 -3.37
N GLU A 919 -13.87 13.97 -3.57
CA GLU A 919 -13.57 12.54 -3.45
C GLU A 919 -13.65 12.13 -1.95
N LEU A 920 -14.04 10.87 -1.68
CA LEU A 920 -13.88 10.35 -0.30
C LEU A 920 -12.39 10.09 -0.12
N VAL A 921 -11.80 10.68 0.93
CA VAL A 921 -10.39 10.42 1.24
C VAL A 921 -10.24 8.93 1.52
N ASN A 922 -9.45 8.23 0.71
CA ASN A 922 -9.23 6.78 0.83
C ASN A 922 -8.72 6.35 2.23
N SER A 923 -8.17 7.29 3.02
CA SER A 923 -7.76 7.07 4.41
C SER A 923 -8.92 6.70 5.36
N ALA A 924 -10.18 7.00 5.00
CA ALA A 924 -11.37 6.60 5.75
C ALA A 924 -11.61 5.07 5.75
N PHE A 925 -11.15 4.39 4.70
CA PHE A 925 -11.32 2.94 4.53
C PHE A 925 -10.19 2.13 5.20
N THR A 926 -9.39 2.76 6.06
CA THR A 926 -8.30 2.12 6.82
C THR A 926 -8.29 2.52 8.29
N VAL A 927 -9.16 1.88 9.08
CA VAL A 927 -8.98 1.74 10.54
C VAL A 927 -9.04 0.27 10.91
#